data_AF-A0A0W0Z311-F1
#
_entry.id   AF-A0A0W0Z311-F1
#
_cell.length_a   1.000
_cell.length_b   1.000
_cell.length_c   1.000
_cell.angle_alpha   90.00
_cell.angle_beta   90.00
_cell.angle_gamma   90.00
#
_symmetry.space_group_name_H-M   'P 1'
#
loop_
_entity.id
_entity.type
_entity.pdbx_description
1 polymer ?
#
loop_
_entity_poly.entity_id
_entity_poly.type
_entity_poly.pdbx_seq_one_letter_code
_entity_poly.pdbx_strand_id
1 'polypeptide(L)'
;MQAKKEKNKRVVSNPPVEKIVDFTHEFEQFMQTDLAQQNLNKSASAVYDRIKQEITDAEEELNKIKTKKGNVKKKATLNETIIKKKKWLSDVDGEERKNFLPFWSAMFHGYLIDLVVNQKEHIRKQGIVVKAASEEFVKLLSTVLSQDIKIEGRTDTAAELKEYKSIFSRFSESIKTIVIEDKKEITLKRIRKLVFGNDLTIEHDCNGHAIYTQIYKDKKQLVITHCNRGNGQRSTYNLVYRINIAGLDLNKLRTAIETITGLGVVNGNEEDYKKFYDQYDKTLKDLGFSFSWGKHVKSQKIGNCVLANLKGLLKERLPDDVYKWCTTQMRDLSTLQHLINPMLESGKNLTKKQFNIDTDDEFFHLRQLINYIFDKSVEGIVNGYFGNTRKSEALKKAFKALGNYENVINENKALSRACRVDIKNYIHSKIDTYKKISTNPQMRKPEVFYQILWNEAENIASDDSSNKKFFKHLIKKAASNPHFFSDVYDSFNREKKENSNIQLKLVFTHAIEIITNDTLLNDLESIAVYQDSLRRILLKECEKVPCDQELIALVTKTPLTNIDPTLYITASGAMKDRKNDKNKYETLKLLFDSTLKNSEFLDLFVRKKKPPVSTFFKQQIQSQGSFDLPAFFKVAAEFIIDNTALPLTQEKLQLHIGKIFHNTIERTADTNKVKRFLELFCYKQLIDSKKINANNITYWKNLHVLANQCKQINYCFPDALTIADSVLDSYHELKTLTPKREPKKEETSLMEFLFGW
;
A
#
# COMPACT_ATOMS: atom_id res chain seq x y z
N MET A 1 -53.86 60.44 -9.18
CA MET A 1 -52.86 61.43 -9.65
C MET A 1 -51.51 60.75 -9.78
N GLN A 2 -50.78 61.14 -10.83
CA GLN A 2 -49.57 60.51 -11.34
C GLN A 2 -48.37 60.52 -10.36
N ALA A 3 -47.51 59.53 -10.60
CA ALA A 3 -46.26 59.25 -9.90
C ALA A 3 -45.22 60.38 -9.95
N LYS A 4 -44.43 60.49 -8.87
CA LYS A 4 -43.04 60.96 -8.92
C LYS A 4 -42.11 59.81 -8.52
N LYS A 5 -41.30 59.36 -9.47
CA LYS A 5 -40.19 58.43 -9.30
C LYS A 5 -39.05 59.13 -8.56
N GLU A 6 -38.77 58.73 -7.31
CA GLU A 6 -37.44 58.88 -6.72
C GLU A 6 -36.66 57.58 -6.88
N LYS A 7 -35.50 57.69 -7.55
CA LYS A 7 -34.56 56.59 -7.76
C LYS A 7 -33.91 56.23 -6.43
N ASN A 8 -34.38 55.16 -5.80
CA ASN A 8 -33.61 54.47 -4.76
C ASN A 8 -32.29 53.95 -5.37
N LYS A 9 -31.18 54.63 -5.05
CA LYS A 9 -29.84 54.04 -5.15
C LYS A 9 -29.84 52.78 -4.30
N ARG A 10 -29.82 51.61 -4.94
CA ARG A 10 -29.49 50.34 -4.30
C ARG A 10 -28.07 50.48 -3.73
N VAL A 11 -27.98 50.73 -2.42
CA VAL A 11 -26.79 50.37 -1.66
C VAL A 11 -26.74 48.85 -1.72
N VAL A 12 -25.85 48.33 -2.56
CA VAL A 12 -25.48 46.92 -2.55
C VAL A 12 -24.74 46.71 -1.23
N SER A 13 -25.45 46.20 -0.22
CA SER A 13 -24.81 45.70 0.99
C SER A 13 -23.97 44.50 0.58
N ASN A 14 -22.64 44.66 0.61
CA ASN A 14 -21.74 43.52 0.52
C ASN A 14 -22.14 42.49 1.59
N PRO A 15 -22.13 41.18 1.27
CA PRO A 15 -22.31 40.16 2.29
C PRO A 15 -21.25 40.38 3.38
N PRO A 16 -21.59 40.17 4.66
CA PRO A 16 -20.61 40.29 5.73
C PRO A 16 -19.45 39.37 5.39
N VAL A 17 -18.23 39.92 5.35
CA VAL A 17 -17.00 39.15 5.18
C VAL A 17 -17.02 38.08 6.27
N GLU A 18 -17.25 36.83 5.89
CA GLU A 18 -17.14 35.70 6.81
C GLU A 18 -15.75 35.79 7.45
N LYS A 19 -15.69 35.95 8.77
CA LYS A 19 -14.43 35.82 9.50
C LYS A 19 -13.88 34.43 9.19
N ILE A 20 -12.86 34.36 8.35
CA ILE A 20 -12.10 33.14 8.12
C ILE A 20 -11.41 32.83 9.45
N VAL A 21 -11.89 31.80 10.14
CA VAL A 21 -11.25 31.30 11.36
C VAL A 21 -10.04 30.48 10.91
N ASP A 22 -8.85 30.89 11.34
CA ASP A 22 -7.61 30.16 11.14
C ASP A 22 -7.55 28.99 12.14
N PHE A 23 -7.38 27.77 11.62
CA PHE A 23 -7.32 26.53 12.39
C PHE A 23 -5.92 25.91 12.42
N THR A 24 -4.92 26.64 11.93
CA THR A 24 -3.54 26.18 11.79
C THR A 24 -2.97 25.72 13.14
N HIS A 25 -3.12 26.56 14.18
CA HIS A 25 -2.56 26.26 15.49
C HIS A 25 -3.22 25.07 16.17
N GLU A 26 -4.55 24.94 16.10
CA GLU A 26 -5.26 23.81 16.68
C GLU A 26 -4.89 22.49 16.00
N PHE A 27 -4.71 22.49 14.68
CA PHE A 27 -4.26 21.30 13.97
C PHE A 27 -2.81 20.95 14.32
N GLU A 28 -1.92 21.95 14.40
CA GLU A 28 -0.52 21.75 14.76
C GLU A 28 -0.38 21.08 16.13
N GLN A 29 -1.03 21.64 17.17
CA GLN A 29 -1.05 21.07 18.52
C GLN A 29 -1.60 19.63 18.53
N PHE A 30 -2.62 19.38 17.72
CA PHE A 30 -3.23 18.06 17.59
C PHE A 30 -2.25 17.03 16.99
N MET A 31 -1.53 17.39 15.92
CA MET A 31 -0.52 16.52 15.33
C MET A 31 0.72 16.33 16.21
N GLN A 32 1.10 17.35 16.98
CA GLN A 32 2.16 17.23 17.99
C GLN A 32 1.76 16.26 19.09
N THR A 33 0.48 16.26 19.49
CA THR A 33 -0.08 15.29 20.45
C THR A 33 -0.04 13.87 19.88
N ASP A 34 -0.40 13.65 18.60
CA ASP A 34 -0.28 12.35 17.92
C ASP A 34 1.18 11.87 17.92
N LEU A 35 2.12 12.74 17.58
CA LEU A 35 3.54 12.41 17.63
C LEU A 35 4.01 12.05 19.06
N ALA A 36 3.59 12.81 20.08
CA ALA A 36 3.92 12.52 21.47
C ALA A 36 3.41 11.13 21.90
N GLN A 37 2.16 10.80 21.56
CA GLN A 37 1.57 9.49 21.84
C GLN A 37 2.29 8.36 21.10
N GLN A 38 2.61 8.53 19.82
CA GLN A 38 3.38 7.53 19.08
C GLN A 38 4.77 7.31 19.66
N ASN A 39 5.39 8.36 20.20
CA ASN A 39 6.71 8.25 20.82
C ASN A 39 6.66 7.54 22.18
N LEU A 40 5.61 7.76 22.98
CA LEU A 40 5.36 7.00 24.21
C LEU A 40 5.21 5.51 23.91
N ASN A 41 4.53 5.16 22.82
CA ASN A 41 4.34 3.77 22.40
C ASN A 41 5.60 3.12 21.81
N LYS A 42 6.54 3.91 21.26
CA LYS A 42 7.83 3.40 20.75
C LYS A 42 8.77 2.90 21.84
N SER A 43 8.74 3.48 23.05
CA SER A 43 9.67 3.11 24.12
C SER A 43 9.32 1.77 24.77
N ALA A 44 8.04 1.43 24.89
CA ALA A 44 7.61 0.18 25.52
C ALA A 44 8.10 -1.08 24.78
N SER A 45 7.95 -1.13 23.45
CA SER A 45 8.47 -2.24 22.62
C SER A 45 9.99 -2.31 22.65
N ALA A 46 10.68 -1.17 22.52
CA ALA A 46 12.14 -1.13 22.50
C ALA A 46 12.77 -1.48 23.86
N VAL A 47 12.10 -1.20 24.97
CA VAL A 47 12.53 -1.60 26.33
C VAL A 47 12.28 -3.09 26.55
N TYR A 48 11.16 -3.62 26.09
CA TYR A 48 10.86 -5.05 26.15
C TYR A 48 11.85 -5.88 25.32
N ASP A 49 12.13 -5.47 24.08
CA ASP A 49 13.11 -6.13 23.20
C ASP A 49 14.54 -6.02 23.75
N ARG A 50 14.90 -4.87 24.33
CA ARG A 50 16.18 -4.70 25.01
C ARG A 50 16.32 -5.62 26.22
N ILE A 51 15.29 -5.76 27.05
CA ILE A 51 15.32 -6.65 28.21
C ILE A 51 15.41 -8.13 27.77
N LYS A 52 14.75 -8.52 26.67
CA LYS A 52 14.93 -9.85 26.06
C LYS A 52 16.35 -10.07 25.55
N GLN A 53 16.95 -9.08 24.89
CA GLN A 53 18.33 -9.15 24.42
C GLN A 53 19.29 -9.25 25.61
N GLU A 54 19.10 -8.42 26.64
CA GLU A 54 19.92 -8.45 27.86
C GLU A 54 19.81 -9.77 28.64
N ILE A 55 18.65 -10.45 28.60
CA ILE A 55 18.50 -11.81 29.13
C ILE A 55 19.30 -12.80 28.28
N THR A 56 19.18 -12.70 26.96
CA THR A 56 19.87 -13.58 26.00
C THR A 56 21.39 -13.44 26.15
N ASP A 57 21.90 -12.21 26.20
CA ASP A 57 23.32 -11.91 26.39
C ASP A 57 23.82 -12.43 27.74
N ALA A 58 23.04 -12.24 28.81
CA ALA A 58 23.37 -12.74 30.14
C ALA A 58 23.35 -14.28 30.21
N GLU A 59 22.43 -14.95 29.50
CA GLU A 59 22.36 -16.41 29.39
C GLU A 59 23.53 -16.98 28.57
N GLU A 60 23.91 -16.31 27.47
CA GLU A 60 25.08 -16.67 26.70
C GLU A 60 26.36 -16.53 27.53
N GLU A 61 26.52 -15.41 28.23
CA GLU A 61 27.68 -15.18 29.08
C GLU A 61 27.73 -16.19 30.23
N LEU A 62 26.59 -16.48 30.85
CA LEU A 62 26.47 -17.51 31.89
C LEU A 62 26.87 -18.88 31.34
N ASN A 63 26.39 -19.27 30.16
CA ASN A 63 26.73 -20.54 29.51
C ASN A 63 28.23 -20.62 29.18
N LYS A 64 28.84 -19.53 28.69
CA LYS A 64 30.29 -19.43 28.40
C LYS A 64 31.16 -19.62 29.65
N ILE A 65 30.69 -19.19 30.83
CA ILE A 65 31.46 -19.29 32.08
C ILE A 65 31.00 -20.46 32.97
N LYS A 66 29.90 -21.15 32.65
CA LYS A 66 29.26 -22.17 33.50
C LYS A 66 30.21 -23.30 33.88
N THR A 67 31.07 -23.71 32.95
CA THR A 67 32.05 -24.80 33.10
C THR A 67 33.39 -24.36 33.69
N LYS A 68 33.67 -23.04 33.78
CA LYS A 68 34.93 -22.51 34.32
C LYS A 68 34.92 -22.48 35.86
N LYS A 69 35.94 -23.03 36.51
CA LYS A 69 36.20 -22.92 37.96
C LYS A 69 36.63 -21.47 38.30
N GLY A 70 36.14 -20.90 39.41
CA GLY A 70 36.57 -19.59 39.92
C GLY A 70 35.60 -18.40 39.77
N ASN A 71 34.51 -18.53 39.01
CA ASN A 71 33.59 -17.40 38.69
C ASN A 71 32.28 -17.38 39.49
N VAL A 72 32.26 -17.85 40.74
CA VAL A 72 31.02 -18.07 41.51
C VAL A 72 30.20 -16.79 41.68
N LYS A 73 30.84 -15.66 42.03
CA LYS A 73 30.15 -14.36 42.16
C LYS A 73 29.52 -13.90 40.85
N LYS A 74 30.28 -13.96 39.74
CA LYS A 74 29.80 -13.55 38.42
C LYS A 74 28.64 -14.43 37.92
N LYS A 75 28.69 -15.74 38.19
CA LYS A 75 27.57 -16.67 37.91
C LYS A 75 26.31 -16.32 38.71
N ALA A 76 26.48 -15.99 40.00
CA ALA A 76 25.36 -15.60 40.86
C ALA A 76 24.72 -14.28 40.39
N THR A 77 25.52 -13.28 40.05
CA THR A 77 25.03 -11.98 39.54
C THR A 77 24.30 -12.13 38.19
N LEU A 78 24.82 -12.94 37.27
CA LEU A 78 24.15 -13.22 36.00
C LEU A 78 22.83 -13.97 36.22
N ASN A 79 22.81 -14.98 37.08
CA ASN A 79 21.57 -15.69 37.44
C ASN A 79 20.52 -14.77 38.07
N GLU A 80 20.91 -13.92 39.01
CA GLU A 80 20.01 -12.97 39.66
C GLU A 80 19.47 -11.94 38.65
N THR A 81 20.31 -11.46 37.75
CA THR A 81 19.91 -10.54 36.66
C THR A 81 18.92 -11.22 35.71
N ILE A 82 19.18 -12.46 35.30
CA ILE A 82 18.27 -13.26 34.46
C ILE A 82 16.94 -13.46 35.18
N ILE A 83 16.94 -13.86 36.45
CA ILE A 83 15.72 -14.10 37.23
C ILE A 83 14.92 -12.81 37.38
N LYS A 84 15.55 -11.70 37.75
CA LYS A 84 14.87 -10.41 37.94
C LYS A 84 14.27 -9.88 36.64
N LYS A 85 14.99 -10.00 35.52
CA LYS A 85 14.53 -9.56 34.20
C LYS A 85 13.49 -10.52 33.59
N LYS A 86 13.60 -11.84 33.80
CA LYS A 86 12.54 -12.81 33.44
C LYS A 86 11.29 -12.63 34.27
N LYS A 87 11.44 -12.30 35.56
CA LYS A 87 10.31 -11.94 36.43
C LYS A 87 9.67 -10.65 35.93
N TRP A 88 10.45 -9.62 35.60
CA TRP A 88 9.92 -8.41 34.96
C TRP A 88 9.18 -8.73 33.65
N LEU A 89 9.73 -9.57 32.77
CA LEU A 89 9.01 -10.04 31.58
C LEU A 89 7.74 -10.81 31.93
N SER A 90 7.75 -11.63 32.98
CA SER A 90 6.57 -12.39 33.41
C SER A 90 5.52 -11.52 34.09
N ASP A 91 5.93 -10.47 34.80
CA ASP A 91 5.07 -9.50 35.47
C ASP A 91 4.48 -8.56 34.40
N VAL A 92 5.27 -8.13 33.42
CA VAL A 92 4.81 -7.43 32.21
C VAL A 92 3.93 -8.33 31.37
N ASP A 93 4.31 -9.57 31.05
CA ASP A 93 3.47 -10.56 30.36
C ASP A 93 2.22 -10.92 31.19
N GLY A 94 2.24 -10.72 32.51
CA GLY A 94 1.16 -11.02 33.45
C GLY A 94 0.15 -9.88 33.56
N GLU A 95 0.61 -8.65 33.66
CA GLU A 95 -0.19 -7.43 33.52
C GLU A 95 -0.66 -7.24 32.08
N GLU A 96 0.17 -7.61 31.10
CA GLU A 96 -0.23 -7.73 29.71
C GLU A 96 -1.29 -8.84 29.60
N ARG A 97 -1.13 -10.07 30.05
CA ARG A 97 -2.22 -11.06 29.93
C ARG A 97 -3.54 -10.65 30.60
N LYS A 98 -3.52 -9.80 31.65
CA LYS A 98 -4.73 -9.25 32.28
C LYS A 98 -5.35 -8.07 31.53
N ASN A 99 -4.54 -7.13 31.01
CA ASN A 99 -5.01 -5.89 30.38
C ASN A 99 -4.82 -5.86 28.84
N PHE A 100 -3.81 -6.57 28.34
CA PHE A 100 -3.42 -6.78 26.95
C PHE A 100 -4.26 -7.80 26.21
N LEU A 101 -4.83 -8.86 26.80
CA LEU A 101 -5.73 -9.75 26.03
C LEU A 101 -7.03 -9.02 25.62
N PRO A 102 -7.66 -8.23 26.51
CA PRO A 102 -8.76 -7.33 26.14
C PRO A 102 -8.29 -6.19 25.23
N PHE A 103 -7.13 -5.58 25.46
CA PHE A 103 -6.58 -4.51 24.62
C PHE A 103 -6.10 -4.98 23.24
N TRP A 104 -5.60 -6.20 23.09
CA TRP A 104 -5.27 -6.85 21.82
C TRP A 104 -6.52 -7.36 21.13
N SER A 105 -7.46 -7.98 21.84
CA SER A 105 -8.75 -8.33 21.22
C SER A 105 -9.47 -7.06 20.76
N ALA A 106 -9.39 -5.97 21.53
CA ALA A 106 -9.92 -4.65 21.19
C ALA A 106 -9.21 -4.00 20.00
N MET A 107 -7.87 -3.93 20.03
CA MET A 107 -7.07 -3.37 18.95
C MET A 107 -7.24 -4.21 17.68
N PHE A 108 -7.11 -5.54 17.73
CA PHE A 108 -7.20 -6.42 16.56
C PHE A 108 -8.61 -6.54 15.97
N HIS A 109 -9.68 -6.28 16.74
CA HIS A 109 -11.03 -6.23 16.18
C HIS A 109 -11.36 -4.90 15.48
N GLY A 110 -10.54 -3.87 15.71
CA GLY A 110 -10.53 -2.61 14.96
C GLY A 110 -9.47 -2.51 13.85
N TYR A 111 -8.44 -3.37 13.86
CA TYR A 111 -7.23 -3.23 13.02
C TYR A 111 -7.15 -4.10 11.76
N LEU A 112 -8.20 -4.83 11.37
CA LEU A 112 -8.24 -5.47 10.04
C LEU A 112 -8.75 -4.52 8.96
N ILE A 113 -8.06 -3.39 8.79
CA ILE A 113 -8.03 -2.73 7.47
C ILE A 113 -6.62 -2.61 6.92
N ASP A 114 -5.54 -2.45 7.69
CA ASP A 114 -4.20 -2.34 7.10
C ASP A 114 -3.08 -2.83 8.04
N LEU A 115 -2.19 -3.68 7.48
CA LEU A 115 -0.79 -3.95 7.86
C LEU A 115 -0.41 -5.15 8.75
N VAL A 116 -0.03 -6.23 8.04
CA VAL A 116 1.34 -6.76 7.97
C VAL A 116 2.29 -6.28 9.07
N VAL A 117 2.53 -7.07 10.11
CA VAL A 117 3.83 -7.13 10.80
C VAL A 117 4.12 -8.57 11.25
N ASN A 118 5.29 -9.05 10.80
CA ASN A 118 6.02 -10.26 11.20
C ASN A 118 5.53 -11.65 10.71
N GLN A 119 5.86 -11.99 9.46
CA GLN A 119 5.61 -13.31 8.86
C GLN A 119 6.51 -14.45 9.38
N LYS A 120 7.64 -14.17 10.07
CA LYS A 120 8.63 -15.22 10.39
C LYS A 120 8.40 -15.97 11.71
N GLU A 121 7.60 -15.45 12.64
CA GLU A 121 7.23 -16.19 13.88
C GLU A 121 5.91 -16.97 13.76
N HIS A 122 5.18 -16.82 12.66
CA HIS A 122 3.78 -17.22 12.58
C HIS A 122 3.53 -18.71 12.29
N ILE A 123 4.58 -19.47 11.96
CA ILE A 123 4.43 -20.83 11.41
C ILE A 123 4.21 -21.90 12.51
N ARG A 124 4.47 -21.60 13.79
CA ARG A 124 4.24 -22.55 14.90
C ARG A 124 2.96 -22.33 15.73
N LYS A 125 2.14 -21.30 15.43
CA LYS A 125 0.97 -20.90 16.25
C LYS A 125 -0.39 -20.88 15.52
N GLN A 126 -0.52 -21.44 14.32
CA GLN A 126 -1.77 -21.33 13.55
C GLN A 126 -2.98 -22.01 14.22
N GLY A 127 -2.83 -23.19 14.85
CA GLY A 127 -3.96 -23.84 15.54
C GLY A 127 -4.56 -23.01 16.69
N ILE A 128 -3.72 -22.25 17.41
CA ILE A 128 -4.18 -21.34 18.48
C ILE A 128 -4.89 -20.12 17.87
N VAL A 129 -4.37 -19.59 16.76
CA VAL A 129 -4.92 -18.42 16.05
C VAL A 129 -6.27 -18.75 15.41
N VAL A 130 -6.42 -19.96 14.83
CA VAL A 130 -7.69 -20.42 14.26
C VAL A 130 -8.75 -20.60 15.35
N LYS A 131 -8.37 -21.21 16.47
CA LYS A 131 -9.27 -21.41 17.62
C LYS A 131 -9.76 -20.07 18.18
N ALA A 132 -8.86 -19.13 18.44
CA ALA A 132 -9.21 -17.79 18.94
C ALA A 132 -10.12 -17.01 17.96
N ALA A 133 -9.78 -17.00 16.66
CA ALA A 133 -10.59 -16.32 15.64
C ALA A 133 -12.00 -16.95 15.49
N SER A 134 -12.11 -18.27 15.64
CA SER A 134 -13.38 -18.99 15.56
C SER A 134 -14.25 -18.74 16.80
N GLU A 135 -13.67 -18.79 18.01
CA GLU A 135 -14.35 -18.46 19.27
C GLU A 135 -14.92 -17.04 19.27
N GLU A 136 -14.17 -16.10 18.73
CA GLU A 136 -14.61 -14.71 18.61
C GLU A 136 -15.73 -14.53 17.59
N PHE A 137 -15.61 -15.18 16.43
CA PHE A 137 -16.69 -15.18 15.44
C PHE A 137 -17.98 -15.79 16.02
N VAL A 138 -17.89 -16.88 16.78
CA VAL A 138 -19.02 -17.48 17.51
C VAL A 138 -19.65 -16.48 18.47
N LYS A 139 -18.85 -15.79 19.27
CA LYS A 139 -19.32 -14.82 20.27
C LYS A 139 -20.06 -13.66 19.60
N LEU A 140 -19.50 -13.11 18.52
CA LEU A 140 -20.12 -12.04 17.74
C LEU A 140 -21.42 -12.53 17.10
N LEU A 141 -21.41 -13.68 16.44
CA LEU A 141 -22.60 -14.24 15.80
C LEU A 141 -23.71 -14.54 16.82
N SER A 142 -23.37 -15.04 18.00
CA SER A 142 -24.31 -15.28 19.11
C SER A 142 -24.90 -13.98 19.66
N THR A 143 -24.13 -12.90 19.66
CA THR A 143 -24.61 -11.57 20.04
C THR A 143 -25.48 -10.93 18.95
N VAL A 144 -25.24 -11.23 17.67
CA VAL A 144 -26.15 -10.82 16.58
C VAL A 144 -27.45 -11.62 16.61
N LEU A 145 -27.38 -12.91 16.97
CA LEU A 145 -28.54 -13.79 17.12
C LEU A 145 -29.58 -13.31 18.14
N SER A 146 -29.13 -12.62 19.20
CA SER A 146 -30.03 -12.04 20.21
C SER A 146 -30.72 -10.76 19.74
N GLN A 147 -30.30 -10.17 18.62
CA GLN A 147 -30.92 -8.98 18.05
C GLN A 147 -32.12 -9.32 17.17
N ASP A 148 -32.98 -8.32 16.96
CA ASP A 148 -34.02 -8.39 15.94
C ASP A 148 -33.42 -8.06 14.57
N ILE A 149 -33.68 -8.93 13.58
CA ILE A 149 -33.25 -8.70 12.20
C ILE A 149 -34.14 -7.58 11.63
N LYS A 150 -33.53 -6.43 11.38
CA LYS A 150 -34.18 -5.26 10.77
C LYS A 150 -33.32 -4.76 9.61
N ILE A 151 -33.86 -4.83 8.40
CA ILE A 151 -33.19 -4.44 7.16
C ILE A 151 -34.00 -3.34 6.51
N GLU A 152 -33.37 -2.21 6.24
CA GLU A 152 -34.03 -1.06 5.60
C GLU A 152 -34.57 -1.44 4.22
N GLY A 153 -35.82 -1.05 3.95
CA GLY A 153 -36.49 -1.33 2.66
C GLY A 153 -36.93 -2.78 2.46
N ARG A 154 -36.82 -3.66 3.47
CA ARG A 154 -37.22 -5.06 3.40
C ARG A 154 -38.19 -5.41 4.53
N THR A 155 -39.27 -6.09 4.18
CA THR A 155 -40.28 -6.59 5.14
C THR A 155 -40.24 -8.11 5.12
N ASP A 156 -39.63 -8.71 6.14
CA ASP A 156 -39.58 -10.16 6.30
C ASP A 156 -40.77 -10.67 7.12
N THR A 157 -41.33 -11.81 6.73
CA THR A 157 -42.36 -12.50 7.50
C THR A 157 -41.77 -13.13 8.77
N ALA A 158 -42.62 -13.39 9.77
CA ALA A 158 -42.20 -14.08 11.00
C ALA A 158 -41.61 -15.47 10.72
N ALA A 159 -42.09 -16.16 9.67
CA ALA A 159 -41.57 -17.46 9.25
C ALA A 159 -40.15 -17.36 8.69
N GLU A 160 -39.88 -16.39 7.82
CA GLU A 160 -38.53 -16.13 7.27
C GLU A 160 -37.54 -15.73 8.36
N LEU A 161 -37.94 -14.84 9.26
CA LEU A 161 -37.11 -14.44 10.40
C LEU A 161 -36.75 -15.62 11.31
N LYS A 162 -37.70 -16.51 11.55
CA LYS A 162 -37.48 -17.75 12.33
C LYS A 162 -36.53 -18.70 11.60
N GLU A 163 -36.64 -18.82 10.28
CA GLU A 163 -35.73 -19.61 9.46
C GLU A 163 -34.31 -19.05 9.48
N TYR A 164 -34.12 -17.73 9.30
CA TYR A 164 -32.80 -17.10 9.38
C TYR A 164 -32.16 -17.27 10.75
N LYS A 165 -32.90 -17.06 11.85
CA LYS A 165 -32.40 -17.31 13.22
C LYS A 165 -32.02 -18.77 13.44
N SER A 166 -32.79 -19.71 12.88
CA SER A 166 -32.45 -21.14 12.92
C SER A 166 -31.15 -21.45 12.17
N ILE A 167 -30.96 -20.88 10.97
CA ILE A 167 -29.72 -21.03 10.20
C ILE A 167 -28.52 -20.49 10.97
N PHE A 168 -28.61 -19.27 11.51
CA PHE A 168 -27.54 -18.68 12.31
C PHE A 168 -27.21 -19.52 13.55
N SER A 169 -28.22 -20.03 14.26
CA SER A 169 -28.03 -20.85 15.47
C SER A 169 -27.32 -22.16 15.14
N ARG A 170 -27.78 -22.88 14.12
CA ARG A 170 -27.16 -24.14 13.69
C ARG A 170 -25.75 -23.93 13.15
N PHE A 171 -25.53 -22.85 12.40
CA PHE A 171 -24.19 -22.45 11.94
C PHE A 171 -23.26 -22.19 13.14
N SER A 172 -23.70 -21.36 14.09
CA SER A 172 -22.95 -21.02 15.31
C SER A 172 -22.56 -22.27 16.11
N GLU A 173 -23.50 -23.21 16.28
CA GLU A 173 -23.22 -24.45 17.00
C GLU A 173 -22.22 -25.35 16.28
N SER A 174 -22.33 -25.43 14.95
CA SER A 174 -21.41 -26.21 14.12
C SER A 174 -19.97 -25.70 14.17
N ILE A 175 -19.80 -24.38 14.26
CA ILE A 175 -18.46 -23.78 14.29
C ILE A 175 -17.81 -23.80 15.68
N LYS A 176 -18.59 -23.86 16.77
CA LYS A 176 -18.08 -24.00 18.15
C LYS A 176 -17.28 -25.29 18.35
N THR A 177 -17.67 -26.33 17.63
CA THR A 177 -17.05 -27.66 17.72
C THR A 177 -15.89 -27.83 16.73
N ILE A 178 -15.50 -26.80 15.99
CA ILE A 178 -14.36 -26.86 15.08
C ILE A 178 -13.08 -26.93 15.91
N VAL A 179 -12.58 -28.14 16.05
CA VAL A 179 -11.15 -28.44 16.15
C VAL A 179 -10.81 -29.16 14.84
N ILE A 180 -9.54 -29.14 14.37
CA ILE A 180 -9.07 -29.98 13.25
C ILE A 180 -9.72 -31.36 13.41
N GLU A 181 -10.73 -31.67 12.58
CA GLU A 181 -11.58 -32.82 12.87
C GLU A 181 -10.75 -34.07 12.59
N ASP A 182 -10.43 -34.84 13.63
CA ASP A 182 -9.86 -36.17 13.42
C ASP A 182 -10.89 -36.96 12.61
N LYS A 183 -10.47 -37.53 11.47
CA LYS A 183 -11.32 -38.38 10.62
C LYS A 183 -12.04 -39.48 11.43
N LYS A 184 -11.47 -39.92 12.55
CA LYS A 184 -12.09 -40.87 13.49
C LYS A 184 -13.38 -40.35 14.13
N GLU A 185 -13.61 -39.04 14.18
CA GLU A 185 -14.84 -38.43 14.70
C GLU A 185 -16.02 -38.45 13.71
N ILE A 186 -15.77 -38.82 12.44
CA ILE A 186 -16.81 -38.98 11.41
C ILE A 186 -17.52 -40.33 11.62
N THR A 187 -18.33 -40.39 12.68
CA THR A 187 -19.11 -41.58 13.06
C THR A 187 -20.46 -41.62 12.36
N LEU A 188 -21.01 -42.83 12.21
CA LEU A 188 -22.37 -43.01 11.66
C LEU A 188 -23.44 -42.24 12.45
N LYS A 189 -23.26 -42.10 13.78
CA LYS A 189 -24.14 -41.30 14.65
C LYS A 189 -24.13 -39.82 14.23
N ARG A 190 -22.97 -39.27 13.88
CA ARG A 190 -22.81 -37.89 13.40
C ARG A 190 -23.43 -37.72 12.01
N ILE A 191 -23.24 -38.69 11.11
CA ILE A 191 -23.91 -38.70 9.80
C ILE A 191 -25.44 -38.73 9.92
N ARG A 192 -25.99 -39.55 10.82
CA ARG A 192 -27.44 -39.54 11.10
C ARG A 192 -27.89 -38.15 11.58
N LYS A 193 -27.16 -37.55 12.52
CA LYS A 193 -27.45 -36.18 13.01
C LYS A 193 -27.43 -35.13 11.89
N LEU A 194 -26.53 -35.25 10.91
CA LEU A 194 -26.48 -34.38 9.73
C LEU A 194 -27.76 -34.43 8.90
N VAL A 195 -28.24 -35.65 8.63
CA VAL A 195 -29.47 -35.89 7.87
C VAL A 195 -30.73 -35.42 8.63
N PHE A 196 -30.64 -35.30 9.95
CA PHE A 196 -31.68 -34.69 10.80
C PHE A 196 -31.51 -33.18 11.01
N GLY A 197 -30.56 -32.55 10.33
CA GLY A 197 -30.44 -31.09 10.26
C GLY A 197 -29.45 -30.46 11.24
N ASN A 198 -28.59 -31.24 11.90
CA ASN A 198 -27.44 -30.68 12.61
C ASN A 198 -26.32 -30.40 11.62
N ASP A 199 -25.72 -29.22 11.66
CA ASP A 199 -24.68 -28.86 10.70
C ASP A 199 -23.31 -29.35 11.18
N LEU A 200 -22.43 -29.72 10.25
CA LEU A 200 -21.04 -30.10 10.50
C LEU A 200 -20.12 -29.13 9.78
N THR A 201 -19.10 -28.61 10.46
CA THR A 201 -18.07 -27.79 9.85
C THR A 201 -16.72 -28.43 10.10
N ILE A 202 -15.99 -28.69 9.03
CA ILE A 202 -14.71 -29.38 8.99
C ILE A 202 -13.64 -28.35 8.66
N GLU A 203 -12.65 -28.21 9.53
CA GLU A 203 -11.39 -27.55 9.21
C GLU A 203 -10.44 -28.59 8.62
N HIS A 204 -9.92 -28.30 7.42
CA HIS A 204 -8.94 -29.17 6.75
C HIS A 204 -7.54 -28.93 7.31
N ASP A 205 -6.78 -30.00 7.53
CA ASP A 205 -5.40 -29.94 8.03
C ASP A 205 -4.44 -29.42 6.95
N CYS A 206 -4.31 -28.09 6.89
CA CYS A 206 -3.56 -27.39 5.86
C CYS A 206 -2.40 -26.60 6.48
N ASN A 207 -1.20 -26.76 5.94
CA ASN A 207 -0.02 -26.05 6.43
C ASN A 207 0.02 -24.61 5.91
N GLY A 208 -0.10 -23.62 6.81
CA GLY A 208 0.09 -22.20 6.49
C GLY A 208 -1.20 -21.42 6.18
N HIS A 209 -2.38 -22.05 6.17
CA HIS A 209 -3.68 -21.43 5.83
C HIS A 209 -4.84 -22.34 6.30
N ALA A 210 -6.01 -21.81 6.69
CA ALA A 210 -7.17 -22.63 7.08
C ALA A 210 -8.25 -22.71 5.98
N ILE A 211 -8.76 -23.91 5.70
CA ILE A 211 -9.80 -24.15 4.68
C ILE A 211 -10.97 -24.88 5.33
N TYR A 212 -12.20 -24.52 4.98
CA TYR A 212 -13.38 -25.09 5.62
C TYR A 212 -14.34 -25.76 4.65
N THR A 213 -14.96 -26.84 5.12
CA THR A 213 -16.12 -27.47 4.50
C THR A 213 -17.28 -27.48 5.47
N GLN A 214 -18.45 -27.02 5.06
CA GLN A 214 -19.67 -27.13 5.84
C GLN A 214 -20.66 -28.06 5.17
N ILE A 215 -21.24 -28.96 5.98
CA ILE A 215 -22.23 -29.93 5.58
C ILE A 215 -23.51 -29.63 6.35
N TYR A 216 -24.61 -29.41 5.64
CA TYR A 216 -25.89 -29.06 6.26
C TYR A 216 -27.05 -29.60 5.45
N LYS A 217 -28.19 -29.75 6.12
CA LYS A 217 -29.46 -30.06 5.48
C LYS A 217 -30.15 -28.79 5.01
N ASP A 218 -30.52 -28.77 3.74
CA ASP A 218 -31.44 -27.79 3.16
C ASP A 218 -32.65 -28.53 2.59
N LYS A 219 -33.82 -28.35 3.24
CA LYS A 219 -35.07 -29.04 2.91
C LYS A 219 -34.87 -30.57 2.81
N LYS A 220 -34.99 -31.15 1.61
CA LYS A 220 -34.85 -32.59 1.33
C LYS A 220 -33.45 -32.97 0.83
N GLN A 221 -32.51 -32.02 0.81
CA GLN A 221 -31.17 -32.18 0.29
C GLN A 221 -30.12 -32.07 1.37
N LEU A 222 -29.03 -32.79 1.17
CA LEU A 222 -27.78 -32.59 1.88
C LEU A 222 -26.89 -31.72 1.00
N VAL A 223 -26.37 -30.64 1.58
CA VAL A 223 -25.53 -29.66 0.89
C VAL A 223 -24.14 -29.67 1.53
N ILE A 224 -23.11 -29.77 0.70
CA ILE A 224 -21.71 -29.64 1.09
C ILE A 224 -21.16 -28.39 0.41
N THR A 225 -20.73 -27.43 1.23
CA THR A 225 -20.14 -26.17 0.77
C THR A 225 -18.68 -26.12 1.20
N HIS A 226 -17.78 -25.96 0.24
CA HIS A 226 -16.35 -25.78 0.49
C HIS A 226 -15.95 -24.33 0.20
N CYS A 227 -15.17 -23.73 1.11
CA CYS A 227 -14.74 -22.35 1.02
C CYS A 227 -13.23 -22.22 1.30
N ASN A 228 -12.50 -21.75 0.29
CA ASN A 228 -11.09 -21.40 0.38
C ASN A 228 -10.87 -20.05 -0.31
N ARG A 229 -10.87 -18.95 0.43
CA ARG A 229 -10.71 -17.61 -0.11
C ARG A 229 -9.26 -17.13 -0.16
N GLY A 230 -8.28 -17.85 0.39
CA GLY A 230 -6.87 -17.44 0.30
C GLY A 230 -6.20 -17.91 -0.98
N ASN A 231 -5.04 -18.56 -0.88
CA ASN A 231 -4.15 -18.83 -2.03
C ASN A 231 -4.59 -19.99 -2.96
N GLY A 232 -5.89 -20.27 -3.06
CA GLY A 232 -6.43 -21.29 -3.97
C GLY A 232 -6.80 -20.76 -5.36
N GLN A 233 -6.70 -21.63 -6.38
CA GLN A 233 -7.17 -21.38 -7.76
C GLN A 233 -8.68 -21.05 -7.85
N ARG A 234 -9.46 -21.38 -6.80
CA ARG A 234 -10.93 -21.20 -6.74
C ARG A 234 -11.35 -20.23 -5.62
N SER A 235 -10.56 -19.19 -5.37
CA SER A 235 -10.74 -18.26 -4.23
C SER A 235 -11.86 -17.23 -4.34
N THR A 236 -12.55 -17.19 -5.48
CA THR A 236 -13.61 -16.21 -5.77
C THR A 236 -15.03 -16.79 -5.70
N TYR A 237 -15.18 -18.11 -5.52
CA TYR A 237 -16.47 -18.79 -5.42
C TYR A 237 -16.43 -19.91 -4.39
N ASN A 238 -17.55 -20.12 -3.70
CA ASN A 238 -17.74 -21.35 -2.93
C ASN A 238 -17.97 -22.53 -3.88
N LEU A 239 -17.51 -23.73 -3.51
CA LEU A 239 -17.85 -24.96 -4.24
C LEU A 239 -19.04 -25.61 -3.54
N VAL A 240 -20.14 -25.83 -4.26
CA VAL A 240 -21.38 -26.33 -3.64
C VAL A 240 -21.83 -27.62 -4.32
N TYR A 241 -22.01 -28.64 -3.50
CA TYR A 241 -22.42 -29.98 -3.90
C TYR A 241 -23.75 -30.30 -3.23
N ARG A 242 -24.71 -30.84 -3.99
CA ARG A 242 -26.04 -31.21 -3.49
C ARG A 242 -26.40 -32.64 -3.83
N ILE A 243 -27.11 -33.31 -2.91
CA ILE A 243 -27.70 -34.63 -3.16
C ILE A 243 -29.04 -34.73 -2.43
N ASN A 244 -29.99 -35.48 -2.99
CA ASN A 244 -31.23 -35.79 -2.29
C ASN A 244 -30.96 -36.77 -1.15
N ILE A 245 -31.57 -36.52 0.01
CA ILE A 245 -31.41 -37.38 1.19
C ILE A 245 -32.12 -38.73 0.99
N ALA A 246 -33.24 -38.74 0.25
CA ALA A 246 -33.99 -39.94 -0.02
C ALA A 246 -33.13 -40.93 -0.83
N GLY A 247 -32.94 -42.14 -0.30
CA GLY A 247 -32.13 -43.19 -0.93
C GLY A 247 -30.61 -43.06 -0.73
N LEU A 248 -30.14 -42.10 0.07
CA LEU A 248 -28.71 -41.91 0.31
C LEU A 248 -28.14 -42.99 1.25
N ASP A 249 -27.13 -43.73 0.78
CA ASP A 249 -26.40 -44.71 1.58
C ASP A 249 -25.52 -43.98 2.62
N LEU A 250 -25.94 -44.07 3.89
CA LEU A 250 -25.27 -43.39 5.00
C LEU A 250 -23.87 -43.95 5.30
N ASN A 251 -23.59 -45.21 4.97
CA ASN A 251 -22.25 -45.78 5.14
C ASN A 251 -21.31 -45.20 4.08
N LYS A 252 -21.75 -45.15 2.82
CA LYS A 252 -20.96 -44.52 1.75
C LYS A 252 -20.77 -43.03 1.97
N LEU A 253 -21.80 -42.33 2.47
CA LEU A 253 -21.70 -40.93 2.86
C LEU A 253 -20.68 -40.71 3.98
N ARG A 254 -20.67 -41.58 5.00
CA ARG A 254 -19.66 -41.55 6.07
C ARG A 254 -18.26 -41.67 5.48
N THR A 255 -18.01 -42.67 4.64
CA THR A 255 -16.71 -42.90 4.01
C THR A 255 -16.27 -41.73 3.13
N ALA A 256 -17.19 -41.13 2.37
CA ALA A 256 -16.89 -39.96 1.54
C ALA A 256 -16.49 -38.75 2.40
N ILE A 257 -17.22 -38.47 3.48
CA ILE A 257 -16.90 -37.37 4.39
C ILE A 257 -15.57 -37.63 5.11
N GLU A 258 -15.34 -38.86 5.59
CA GLU A 258 -14.07 -39.27 6.22
C GLU A 258 -12.88 -39.06 5.27
N THR A 259 -13.06 -39.41 3.99
CA THR A 259 -12.05 -39.22 2.94
C THR A 259 -11.74 -37.74 2.73
N ILE A 260 -12.77 -36.90 2.66
CA ILE A 260 -12.64 -35.45 2.47
C ILE A 260 -11.97 -34.80 3.67
N THR A 261 -12.35 -35.16 4.90
CA THR A 261 -11.73 -34.67 6.13
C THR A 261 -10.24 -34.98 6.19
N GLY A 262 -9.82 -36.12 5.62
CA GLY A 262 -8.40 -36.52 5.58
C GLY A 262 -7.56 -35.85 4.50
N LEU A 263 -8.12 -34.98 3.66
CA LEU A 263 -7.37 -34.27 2.62
C LEU A 263 -6.57 -33.11 3.23
N GLY A 264 -5.31 -32.95 2.80
CA GLY A 264 -4.42 -31.89 3.26
C GLY A 264 -3.72 -31.19 2.09
N VAL A 265 -3.26 -29.95 2.32
CA VAL A 265 -2.53 -29.16 1.33
C VAL A 265 -1.54 -28.21 2.01
N VAL A 266 -0.41 -27.94 1.35
CA VAL A 266 0.58 -26.96 1.80
C VAL A 266 0.39 -25.64 1.04
N ASN A 267 0.33 -24.52 1.77
CA ASN A 267 0.16 -23.20 1.17
C ASN A 267 1.30 -22.90 0.17
N GLY A 268 0.95 -22.37 -1.00
CA GLY A 268 1.89 -22.03 -2.07
C GLY A 268 2.23 -23.17 -3.04
N ASN A 269 1.71 -24.39 -2.84
CA ASN A 269 1.90 -25.51 -3.77
C ASN A 269 0.66 -25.72 -4.66
N GLU A 270 0.67 -25.17 -5.87
CA GLU A 270 -0.46 -25.27 -6.81
C GLU A 270 -0.80 -26.71 -7.22
N GLU A 271 0.18 -27.61 -7.31
CA GLU A 271 -0.07 -29.02 -7.66
C GLU A 271 -0.81 -29.76 -6.55
N ASP A 272 -0.47 -29.51 -5.29
CA ASP A 272 -1.17 -30.11 -4.15
C ASP A 272 -2.60 -29.58 -4.06
N TYR A 273 -2.83 -28.28 -4.34
CA TYR A 273 -4.19 -27.74 -4.44
C TYR A 273 -4.99 -28.41 -5.55
N LYS A 274 -4.38 -28.66 -6.71
CA LYS A 274 -5.04 -29.37 -7.81
C LYS A 274 -5.43 -30.79 -7.40
N LYS A 275 -4.50 -31.56 -6.82
CA LYS A 275 -4.77 -32.91 -6.29
C LYS A 275 -5.88 -32.92 -5.24
N PHE A 276 -5.84 -31.95 -4.32
CA PHE A 276 -6.88 -31.76 -3.30
C PHE A 276 -8.25 -31.60 -3.97
N TYR A 277 -8.39 -30.67 -4.92
CA TYR A 277 -9.68 -30.40 -5.57
C TYR A 277 -10.15 -31.54 -6.48
N ASP A 278 -9.23 -32.19 -7.19
CA ASP A 278 -9.55 -33.34 -8.04
C ASP A 278 -10.07 -34.51 -7.20
N GLN A 279 -9.43 -34.81 -6.08
CA GLN A 279 -9.87 -35.88 -5.17
C GLN A 279 -11.14 -35.52 -4.41
N TYR A 280 -11.30 -34.25 -4.00
CA TYR A 280 -12.51 -33.74 -3.38
C TYR A 280 -13.73 -33.87 -4.31
N ASP A 281 -13.61 -33.38 -5.55
CA ASP A 281 -14.67 -33.41 -6.55
C ASP A 281 -15.02 -34.85 -6.97
N LYS A 282 -14.00 -35.69 -7.20
CA LYS A 282 -14.19 -37.10 -7.52
C LYS A 282 -14.96 -37.84 -6.41
N THR A 283 -14.54 -37.69 -5.15
CA THR A 283 -15.15 -38.37 -4.01
C THR A 283 -16.65 -38.05 -3.88
N LEU A 284 -17.04 -36.79 -4.10
CA LEU A 284 -18.44 -36.38 -4.03
C LEU A 284 -19.25 -36.81 -5.26
N LYS A 285 -18.68 -36.71 -6.46
CA LYS A 285 -19.32 -37.17 -7.70
C LYS A 285 -19.58 -38.68 -7.72
N ASP A 286 -18.64 -39.47 -7.23
CA ASP A 286 -18.78 -40.93 -7.14
C ASP A 286 -19.95 -41.34 -6.22
N LEU A 287 -20.30 -40.50 -5.25
CA LEU A 287 -21.47 -40.69 -4.39
C LEU A 287 -22.78 -40.13 -5.00
N GLY A 288 -22.72 -39.43 -6.13
CA GLY A 288 -23.86 -38.87 -6.85
C GLY A 288 -24.20 -37.42 -6.49
N PHE A 289 -23.29 -36.66 -5.87
CA PHE A 289 -23.52 -35.23 -5.65
C PHE A 289 -23.47 -34.45 -6.97
N SER A 290 -24.43 -33.55 -7.17
CA SER A 290 -24.41 -32.57 -8.25
C SER A 290 -23.59 -31.35 -7.84
N PHE A 291 -22.61 -30.98 -8.65
CA PHE A 291 -21.79 -29.78 -8.44
C PHE A 291 -22.44 -28.52 -9.04
N SER A 292 -22.25 -27.39 -8.36
CA SER A 292 -22.56 -26.06 -8.85
C SER A 292 -21.60 -25.04 -8.26
N TRP A 293 -21.36 -23.95 -8.99
CA TRP A 293 -20.70 -22.78 -8.44
C TRP A 293 -21.63 -22.10 -7.43
N GLY A 294 -21.14 -21.91 -6.21
CA GLY A 294 -21.85 -21.17 -5.18
C GLY A 294 -21.74 -19.66 -5.38
N LYS A 295 -22.08 -18.91 -4.34
CA LYS A 295 -22.03 -17.45 -4.39
C LYS A 295 -20.61 -16.92 -4.56
N HIS A 296 -20.51 -15.81 -5.28
CA HIS A 296 -19.26 -15.07 -5.41
C HIS A 296 -18.80 -14.54 -4.05
N VAL A 297 -17.53 -14.76 -3.73
CA VAL A 297 -16.85 -14.29 -2.51
C VAL A 297 -15.57 -13.55 -2.92
N LYS A 298 -15.18 -12.51 -2.17
CA LYS A 298 -13.92 -11.80 -2.46
C LYS A 298 -12.74 -12.64 -1.98
N SER A 299 -11.71 -12.81 -2.79
CA SER A 299 -10.48 -13.48 -2.34
C SER A 299 -9.80 -12.70 -1.20
N GLN A 300 -9.22 -13.41 -0.24
CA GLN A 300 -8.44 -12.92 0.90
C GLN A 300 -7.01 -13.48 0.79
N LYS A 301 -6.25 -13.02 -0.21
CA LYS A 301 -4.87 -13.49 -0.48
C LYS A 301 -3.83 -12.91 0.49
N ILE A 302 -4.14 -11.78 1.12
CA ILE A 302 -3.29 -11.08 2.08
C ILE A 302 -3.88 -11.27 3.50
N GLY A 303 -3.04 -11.66 4.46
CA GLY A 303 -3.44 -11.86 5.87
C GLY A 303 -4.12 -13.22 6.14
N ASN A 304 -4.78 -13.34 7.30
CA ASN A 304 -5.42 -14.58 7.73
C ASN A 304 -6.81 -14.76 7.07
N CYS A 305 -7.01 -15.90 6.41
CA CYS A 305 -8.20 -16.27 5.67
C CYS A 305 -9.36 -16.86 6.52
N VAL A 306 -9.13 -17.19 7.79
CA VAL A 306 -10.08 -17.95 8.64
C VAL A 306 -11.48 -17.32 8.67
N LEU A 307 -11.55 -16.06 9.09
CA LEU A 307 -12.81 -15.31 9.18
C LEU A 307 -13.44 -15.08 7.80
N ALA A 308 -12.61 -14.89 6.77
CA ALA A 308 -13.09 -14.76 5.42
C ALA A 308 -13.78 -16.04 4.96
N ASN A 309 -13.21 -17.20 5.28
CA ASN A 309 -13.77 -18.50 4.89
C ASN A 309 -15.06 -18.82 5.64
N LEU A 310 -15.12 -18.60 6.96
CA LEU A 310 -16.34 -18.75 7.75
C LEU A 310 -17.47 -17.83 7.26
N LYS A 311 -17.17 -16.55 6.95
CA LYS A 311 -18.12 -15.63 6.33
C LYS A 311 -18.56 -16.12 4.95
N GLY A 312 -17.67 -16.72 4.17
CA GLY A 312 -17.98 -17.31 2.87
C GLY A 312 -18.98 -18.47 2.97
N LEU A 313 -18.80 -19.36 3.95
CA LEU A 313 -19.75 -20.43 4.24
C LEU A 313 -21.11 -19.88 4.67
N LEU A 314 -21.13 -18.89 5.58
CA LEU A 314 -22.37 -18.27 6.04
C LEU A 314 -23.13 -17.56 4.89
N LYS A 315 -22.40 -16.92 3.97
CA LYS A 315 -22.98 -16.24 2.81
C LYS A 315 -23.81 -17.18 1.93
N GLU A 316 -23.36 -18.43 1.78
CA GLU A 316 -24.05 -19.42 0.95
C GLU A 316 -25.45 -19.77 1.48
N ARG A 317 -25.65 -19.61 2.79
CA ARG A 317 -26.84 -20.10 3.50
C ARG A 317 -27.95 -19.06 3.66
N LEU A 318 -27.67 -17.80 3.38
CA LEU A 318 -28.56 -16.69 3.68
C LEU A 318 -28.82 -15.86 2.44
N PRO A 319 -29.97 -15.19 2.33
CA PRO A 319 -30.14 -14.11 1.36
C PRO A 319 -29.03 -13.06 1.53
N ASP A 320 -28.60 -12.44 0.42
CA ASP A 320 -27.46 -11.53 0.43
C ASP A 320 -27.65 -10.34 1.38
N ASP A 321 -28.87 -9.82 1.51
CA ASP A 321 -29.17 -8.69 2.39
C ASP A 321 -29.13 -9.08 3.88
N VAL A 322 -29.60 -10.28 4.21
CA VAL A 322 -29.53 -10.84 5.58
C VAL A 322 -28.08 -11.12 5.97
N TYR A 323 -27.28 -11.65 5.03
CA TYR A 323 -25.85 -11.82 5.22
C TYR A 323 -25.13 -10.48 5.41
N LYS A 324 -25.43 -9.46 4.59
CA LYS A 324 -24.87 -8.10 4.73
C LYS A 324 -25.25 -7.47 6.06
N TRP A 325 -26.51 -7.58 6.48
CA TRP A 325 -26.97 -7.12 7.79
C TRP A 325 -26.18 -7.80 8.92
N CYS A 326 -26.11 -9.13 8.93
CA CYS A 326 -25.40 -9.90 9.96
C CYS A 326 -23.92 -9.52 10.01
N THR A 327 -23.25 -9.45 8.86
CA THR A 327 -21.83 -9.07 8.81
C THR A 327 -21.58 -7.61 9.20
N THR A 328 -22.55 -6.72 8.98
CA THR A 328 -22.51 -5.32 9.44
C THR A 328 -22.69 -5.25 10.95
N GLN A 329 -23.67 -5.95 11.53
CA GLN A 329 -23.86 -6.04 12.99
C GLN A 329 -22.66 -6.68 13.70
N MET A 330 -22.09 -7.75 13.15
CA MET A 330 -20.87 -8.37 13.71
C MET A 330 -19.69 -7.40 13.66
N ARG A 331 -19.50 -6.66 12.56
CA ARG A 331 -18.46 -5.63 12.43
C ARG A 331 -18.68 -4.49 13.42
N ASP A 332 -19.93 -4.11 13.64
CA ASP A 332 -20.31 -3.04 14.56
C ASP A 332 -20.10 -3.43 16.03
N LEU A 333 -20.42 -4.69 16.38
CA LEU A 333 -20.16 -5.25 17.70
C LEU A 333 -18.66 -5.47 17.95
N SER A 334 -17.91 -5.87 16.92
CA SER A 334 -16.47 -6.12 17.03
C SER A 334 -15.68 -4.83 17.25
N THR A 335 -16.08 -3.72 16.64
CA THR A 335 -15.24 -2.51 16.61
C THR A 335 -15.23 -1.72 17.92
N LEU A 336 -16.29 -1.76 18.75
CA LEU A 336 -16.40 -0.88 19.92
C LEU A 336 -17.11 -1.48 21.14
N GLN A 337 -17.99 -2.47 20.97
CA GLN A 337 -18.89 -2.90 22.06
C GLN A 337 -18.15 -3.56 23.23
N HIS A 338 -16.99 -4.16 22.96
CA HIS A 338 -16.09 -4.73 23.96
C HIS A 338 -15.43 -3.66 24.86
N LEU A 339 -15.37 -2.40 24.44
CA LEU A 339 -15.00 -1.26 25.31
C LEU A 339 -16.24 -0.68 25.99
N ILE A 340 -17.33 -0.53 25.23
CA ILE A 340 -18.54 0.17 25.70
C ILE A 340 -19.20 -0.56 26.87
N ASN A 341 -19.43 -1.87 26.77
CA ASN A 341 -20.16 -2.60 27.82
C ASN A 341 -19.39 -2.61 29.15
N PRO A 342 -18.10 -3.01 29.20
CA PRO A 342 -17.33 -2.96 30.44
C PRO A 342 -17.19 -1.54 31.00
N MET A 343 -17.00 -0.53 30.14
CA MET A 343 -16.98 0.86 30.58
C MET A 343 -18.27 1.24 31.30
N LEU A 344 -19.44 1.02 30.67
CA LEU A 344 -20.74 1.35 31.27
C LEU A 344 -20.98 0.59 32.59
N GLU A 345 -20.53 -0.65 32.69
CA GLU A 345 -20.65 -1.46 33.90
C GLU A 345 -19.73 -0.97 35.02
N SER A 346 -18.47 -0.66 34.73
CA SER A 346 -17.56 -0.02 35.68
C SER A 346 -18.17 1.27 36.25
N GLY A 347 -18.76 2.11 35.39
CA GLY A 347 -19.40 3.37 35.82
C GLY A 347 -20.54 3.16 36.81
N LYS A 348 -21.32 2.07 36.67
CA LYS A 348 -22.38 1.70 37.62
C LYS A 348 -21.81 1.20 38.95
N ASN A 349 -20.67 0.52 38.89
CA ASN A 349 -20.05 -0.14 40.03
C ASN A 349 -19.08 0.77 40.81
N LEU A 350 -18.79 1.98 40.31
CA LEU A 350 -17.96 2.95 41.02
C LEU A 350 -18.56 3.30 42.39
N THR A 351 -17.69 3.34 43.39
CA THR A 351 -18.03 3.67 44.78
C THR A 351 -17.35 4.96 45.24
N LYS A 352 -17.67 5.41 46.45
CA LYS A 352 -17.27 6.70 47.04
C LYS A 352 -15.76 6.85 47.36
N LYS A 353 -14.91 5.95 46.85
CA LYS A 353 -13.46 5.98 47.08
C LYS A 353 -12.83 7.14 46.30
N GLN A 354 -11.70 7.67 46.77
CA GLN A 354 -10.86 8.54 45.96
C GLN A 354 -10.21 7.71 44.85
N PHE A 355 -10.35 8.15 43.61
CA PHE A 355 -9.83 7.47 42.43
C PHE A 355 -9.01 8.42 41.57
N ASN A 356 -8.00 7.88 40.89
CA ASN A 356 -7.23 8.56 39.88
C ASN A 356 -7.63 8.04 38.49
N ILE A 357 -8.32 8.87 37.73
CA ILE A 357 -8.89 8.50 36.42
C ILE A 357 -7.79 8.12 35.41
N ASP A 358 -6.56 8.61 35.57
CA ASP A 358 -5.45 8.31 34.66
C ASP A 358 -4.82 6.93 34.92
N THR A 359 -4.90 6.41 36.15
CA THR A 359 -4.19 5.18 36.54
C THR A 359 -5.12 4.04 36.92
N ASP A 360 -6.28 4.32 37.51
CA ASP A 360 -7.12 3.29 38.13
C ASP A 360 -7.78 2.40 37.08
N ASP A 361 -7.91 1.10 37.38
CA ASP A 361 -8.37 0.07 36.45
C ASP A 361 -9.85 0.24 36.08
N GLU A 362 -10.67 0.79 36.98
CA GLU A 362 -12.09 1.05 36.75
C GLU A 362 -12.33 1.99 35.56
N PHE A 363 -11.34 2.84 35.24
CA PHE A 363 -11.39 3.79 34.13
C PHE A 363 -10.61 3.32 32.89
N PHE A 364 -10.05 2.11 32.91
CA PHE A 364 -9.28 1.57 31.78
C PHE A 364 -10.05 1.63 30.46
N HIS A 365 -11.27 1.09 30.42
CA HIS A 365 -12.08 1.07 29.20
C HIS A 365 -12.53 2.46 28.74
N LEU A 366 -12.70 3.41 29.67
CA LEU A 366 -12.96 4.82 29.34
C LEU A 366 -11.74 5.43 28.63
N ARG A 367 -10.53 5.25 29.19
CA ARG A 367 -9.28 5.71 28.55
C ARG A 367 -9.09 5.10 27.17
N GLN A 368 -9.38 3.81 27.00
CA GLN A 368 -9.30 3.14 25.70
C GLN A 368 -10.31 3.69 24.68
N LEU A 369 -11.55 3.97 25.09
CA LEU A 369 -12.54 4.56 24.20
C LEU A 369 -12.14 6.00 23.79
N ILE A 370 -11.53 6.77 24.70
CA ILE A 370 -10.98 8.11 24.42
C ILE A 370 -9.81 8.02 23.43
N ASN A 371 -8.88 7.10 23.63
CA ASN A 371 -7.76 6.87 22.70
C ASN A 371 -8.27 6.44 21.31
N TYR A 372 -9.27 5.57 21.25
CA TYR A 372 -9.91 5.19 20.00
C TYR A 372 -10.53 6.40 19.27
N ILE A 373 -11.21 7.28 20.00
CA ILE A 373 -11.78 8.52 19.45
C ILE A 373 -10.69 9.43 18.91
N PHE A 374 -9.58 9.56 19.64
CA PHE A 374 -8.41 10.30 19.18
C PHE A 374 -7.87 9.73 17.87
N ASP A 375 -7.52 8.44 17.83
CA ASP A 375 -6.97 7.77 16.65
C ASP A 375 -7.88 7.91 15.42
N LYS A 376 -9.19 7.67 15.61
CA LYS A 376 -10.17 7.80 14.51
C LYS A 376 -10.43 9.25 14.10
N SER A 377 -10.19 10.21 14.99
CA SER A 377 -10.23 11.62 14.64
C SER A 377 -8.99 12.00 13.81
N VAL A 378 -7.79 11.55 14.20
CA VAL A 378 -6.55 11.72 13.40
C VAL A 378 -6.75 11.13 12.01
N GLU A 379 -7.20 9.88 11.92
CA GLU A 379 -7.47 9.20 10.65
C GLU A 379 -8.50 9.97 9.80
N GLY A 380 -9.60 10.43 10.41
CA GLY A 380 -10.64 11.18 9.73
C GLY A 380 -10.19 12.53 9.18
N ILE A 381 -9.26 13.20 9.86
CA ILE A 381 -8.67 14.46 9.42
C ILE A 381 -7.71 14.23 8.26
N VAL A 382 -6.77 13.28 8.42
CA VAL A 382 -5.81 12.88 7.38
C VAL A 382 -6.56 12.46 6.10
N ASN A 383 -7.58 11.61 6.24
CA ASN A 383 -8.44 11.21 5.11
C ASN A 383 -9.23 12.39 4.52
N GLY A 384 -9.63 13.36 5.34
CA GLY A 384 -10.27 14.60 4.89
C GLY A 384 -9.39 15.41 3.95
N TYR A 385 -8.11 15.58 4.29
CA TYR A 385 -7.14 16.29 3.47
C TYR A 385 -6.87 15.63 2.13
N PHE A 386 -7.03 14.32 2.04
CA PHE A 386 -6.77 13.57 0.81
C PHE A 386 -8.05 13.21 0.03
N GLY A 387 -9.14 13.95 0.28
CA GLY A 387 -10.41 13.78 -0.45
C GLY A 387 -11.14 12.46 -0.17
N ASN A 388 -10.65 11.65 0.78
CA ASN A 388 -11.18 10.33 1.13
C ASN A 388 -12.07 10.38 2.38
N THR A 389 -12.96 11.38 2.45
CA THR A 389 -13.77 11.63 3.66
C THR A 389 -14.81 10.51 3.89
N ARG A 390 -14.44 9.45 4.61
CA ARG A 390 -15.39 8.45 5.09
C ARG A 390 -16.05 8.94 6.38
N LYS A 391 -17.38 8.95 6.43
CA LYS A 391 -18.11 9.12 7.71
C LYS A 391 -17.82 7.90 8.59
N SER A 392 -17.04 8.10 9.65
CA SER A 392 -16.76 7.03 10.61
C SER A 392 -17.98 6.80 11.51
N GLU A 393 -18.79 5.81 11.14
CA GLU A 393 -19.95 5.40 11.95
C GLU A 393 -19.50 4.88 13.34
N ALA A 394 -18.30 4.29 13.40
CA ALA A 394 -17.69 3.90 14.67
C ALA A 394 -17.36 5.12 15.55
N LEU A 395 -16.81 6.20 14.99
CA LEU A 395 -16.54 7.42 15.75
C LEU A 395 -17.84 8.02 16.35
N LYS A 396 -18.94 8.04 15.57
CA LYS A 396 -20.25 8.47 16.10
C LYS A 396 -20.73 7.58 17.24
N LYS A 397 -20.58 6.26 17.12
CA LYS A 397 -20.94 5.29 18.17
C LYS A 397 -20.10 5.49 19.42
N ALA A 398 -18.80 5.76 19.29
CA ALA A 398 -17.91 6.06 20.41
C ALA A 398 -18.32 7.34 21.15
N PHE A 399 -18.62 8.43 20.43
CA PHE A 399 -19.15 9.66 21.05
C PHE A 399 -20.49 9.42 21.76
N LYS A 400 -21.39 8.62 21.15
CA LYS A 400 -22.67 8.25 21.79
C LYS A 400 -22.46 7.43 23.07
N ALA A 401 -21.50 6.51 23.07
CA ALA A 401 -21.18 5.69 24.22
C ALA A 401 -20.63 6.51 25.40
N LEU A 402 -19.83 7.55 25.15
CA LEU A 402 -19.40 8.48 26.18
C LEU A 402 -20.58 9.25 26.79
N GLY A 403 -21.52 9.73 25.96
CA GLY A 403 -22.74 10.35 26.47
C GLY A 403 -23.57 9.41 27.34
N ASN A 404 -23.65 8.12 26.96
CA ASN A 404 -24.29 7.11 27.80
C ASN A 404 -23.53 6.87 29.12
N TYR A 405 -22.20 6.90 29.09
CA TYR A 405 -21.38 6.77 30.30
C TYR A 405 -21.57 7.96 31.24
N GLU A 406 -21.62 9.19 30.72
CA GLU A 406 -21.94 10.38 31.51
C GLU A 406 -23.31 10.26 32.19
N ASN A 407 -24.31 9.71 31.51
CA ASN A 407 -25.63 9.44 32.09
C ASN A 407 -25.54 8.42 33.23
N VAL A 408 -24.81 7.31 33.04
CA VAL A 408 -24.55 6.31 34.09
C VAL A 408 -23.88 6.95 35.31
N ILE A 409 -22.88 7.81 35.11
CA ILE A 409 -22.20 8.51 36.20
C ILE A 409 -23.16 9.47 36.93
N ASN A 410 -24.07 10.14 36.22
CA ASN A 410 -25.08 11.00 36.84
C ASN A 410 -26.07 10.23 37.71
N GLU A 411 -26.51 9.08 37.22
CA GLU A 411 -27.49 8.22 37.88
C GLU A 411 -26.88 7.42 39.04
N ASN A 412 -25.56 7.23 39.07
CA ASN A 412 -24.88 6.51 40.14
C ASN A 412 -24.92 7.30 41.47
N LYS A 413 -25.90 6.94 42.32
CA LYS A 413 -26.12 7.52 43.65
C LYS A 413 -24.98 7.26 44.65
N ALA A 414 -24.13 6.26 44.40
CA ALA A 414 -23.00 5.95 45.28
C ALA A 414 -21.87 6.99 45.18
N LEU A 415 -21.76 7.71 44.05
CA LEU A 415 -20.76 8.76 43.83
C LEU A 415 -21.18 10.10 44.46
N SER A 416 -20.21 10.83 44.99
CA SER A 416 -20.41 12.22 45.44
C SER A 416 -20.61 13.16 44.26
N ARG A 417 -21.20 14.34 44.49
CA ARG A 417 -21.38 15.36 43.44
C ARG A 417 -20.04 15.82 42.84
N ALA A 418 -19.01 16.00 43.67
CA ALA A 418 -17.68 16.38 43.23
C ALA A 418 -17.07 15.31 42.30
N CYS A 419 -17.09 14.04 42.73
CA CYS A 419 -16.61 12.91 41.95
C CYS A 419 -17.28 12.81 40.56
N ARG A 420 -18.59 13.04 40.46
CA ARG A 420 -19.31 13.03 39.17
C ARG A 420 -18.85 14.17 38.25
N VAL A 421 -18.62 15.36 38.82
CA VAL A 421 -18.14 16.53 38.09
C VAL A 421 -16.71 16.29 37.59
N ASP A 422 -15.83 15.72 38.41
CA ASP A 422 -14.45 15.45 38.04
C ASP A 422 -14.35 14.46 36.86
N ILE A 423 -15.12 13.38 36.89
CA ILE A 423 -15.18 12.41 35.78
C ILE A 423 -15.67 13.07 34.49
N LYS A 424 -16.69 13.93 34.56
CA LYS A 424 -17.19 14.65 33.39
C LYS A 424 -16.18 15.64 32.84
N ASN A 425 -15.58 16.44 33.72
CA ASN A 425 -14.56 17.41 33.32
C ASN A 425 -13.38 16.72 32.66
N TYR A 426 -12.98 15.54 33.16
CA TYR A 426 -11.98 14.71 32.50
C TYR A 426 -12.39 14.33 31.07
N ILE A 427 -13.59 13.76 30.88
CA ILE A 427 -14.13 13.37 29.57
C ILE A 427 -14.14 14.57 28.61
N HIS A 428 -14.74 15.69 29.01
CA HIS A 428 -14.83 16.89 28.17
C HIS A 428 -13.45 17.47 27.84
N SER A 429 -12.54 17.54 28.82
CA SER A 429 -11.17 18.03 28.61
C SER A 429 -10.39 17.23 27.56
N LYS A 430 -10.71 15.93 27.42
CA LYS A 430 -10.06 15.06 26.44
C LYS A 430 -10.77 15.06 25.09
N ILE A 431 -12.09 15.28 25.03
CA ILE A 431 -12.88 14.91 23.84
C ILE A 431 -13.44 16.12 23.07
N ASP A 432 -13.62 17.27 23.72
CA ASP A 432 -14.28 18.43 23.11
C ASP A 432 -13.53 18.99 21.89
N THR A 433 -12.20 19.01 21.94
CA THR A 433 -11.36 19.40 20.80
C THR A 433 -11.57 18.45 19.62
N TYR A 434 -11.63 17.13 19.85
CA TYR A 434 -11.84 16.12 18.81
C TYR A 434 -13.26 16.20 18.22
N LYS A 435 -14.25 16.52 19.06
CA LYS A 435 -15.63 16.73 18.62
C LYS A 435 -15.74 17.94 17.68
N LYS A 436 -15.05 19.04 17.99
CA LYS A 436 -14.98 20.23 17.12
C LYS A 436 -14.36 19.88 15.76
N ILE A 437 -13.24 19.16 15.74
CA ILE A 437 -12.55 18.81 14.49
C ILE A 437 -13.36 17.80 13.65
N SER A 438 -13.92 16.78 14.29
CA SER A 438 -14.75 15.74 13.65
C SER A 438 -16.13 16.22 13.19
N THR A 439 -16.53 17.46 13.52
CA THR A 439 -17.76 18.09 13.03
C THR A 439 -17.53 19.32 12.16
N ASN A 440 -16.35 19.94 12.19
CA ASN A 440 -16.01 21.12 11.39
C ASN A 440 -15.31 20.76 10.06
N PRO A 441 -15.96 20.94 8.89
CA PRO A 441 -15.33 20.67 7.59
C PRO A 441 -14.17 21.61 7.26
N GLN A 442 -14.14 22.83 7.81
CA GLN A 442 -13.08 23.81 7.54
C GLN A 442 -11.72 23.33 8.08
N MET A 443 -11.69 22.63 9.21
CA MET A 443 -10.46 22.06 9.77
C MET A 443 -9.89 20.89 8.94
N ARG A 444 -10.69 20.32 8.03
CA ARG A 444 -10.29 19.19 7.15
C ARG A 444 -9.90 19.65 5.75
N LYS A 445 -9.77 20.96 5.56
CA LYS A 445 -9.32 21.54 4.30
C LYS A 445 -7.83 21.31 4.08
N PRO A 446 -7.41 20.75 2.93
CA PRO A 446 -6.01 20.43 2.65
C PRO A 446 -5.06 21.61 2.88
N GLU A 447 -5.53 22.83 2.64
CA GLU A 447 -4.79 24.07 2.81
C GLU A 447 -4.20 24.24 4.21
N VAL A 448 -4.94 23.86 5.26
CA VAL A 448 -4.47 23.96 6.66
C VAL A 448 -3.25 23.06 6.89
N PHE A 449 -3.27 21.85 6.34
CA PHE A 449 -2.16 20.92 6.45
C PHE A 449 -0.91 21.43 5.71
N TYR A 450 -1.08 21.88 4.45
CA TYR A 450 0.04 22.38 3.66
C TYR A 450 0.65 23.65 4.24
N GLN A 451 -0.14 24.51 4.87
CA GLN A 451 0.35 25.69 5.59
C GLN A 451 1.23 25.30 6.79
N ILE A 452 0.87 24.26 7.52
CA ILE A 452 1.67 23.79 8.67
C ILE A 452 2.93 23.08 8.20
N LEU A 453 2.82 22.24 7.16
CA LEU A 453 3.98 21.62 6.54
C LEU A 453 4.96 22.66 6.00
N TRP A 454 4.45 23.77 5.45
CA TRP A 454 5.25 24.92 5.01
C TRP A 454 5.97 25.59 6.18
N ASN A 455 5.25 25.98 7.24
CA ASN A 455 5.83 26.65 8.41
C ASN A 455 6.94 25.78 9.04
N GLU A 456 6.72 24.46 9.12
CA GLU A 456 7.72 23.53 9.63
C GLU A 456 8.93 23.38 8.70
N ALA A 457 8.74 23.46 7.38
CA ALA A 457 9.85 23.47 6.43
C ALA A 457 10.70 24.74 6.58
N GLU A 458 10.10 25.90 6.85
CA GLU A 458 10.82 27.14 7.17
C GLU A 458 11.64 27.01 8.45
N ASN A 459 11.03 26.49 9.52
CA ASN A 459 11.68 26.34 10.83
C ASN A 459 12.93 25.42 10.80
N ILE A 460 12.93 24.40 9.94
CA ILE A 460 14.05 23.45 9.85
C ILE A 460 15.15 23.93 8.92
N ALA A 461 14.84 24.82 7.97
CA ALA A 461 15.86 25.45 7.14
C ALA A 461 16.80 26.36 7.95
N SER A 462 16.38 26.81 9.16
CA SER A 462 17.13 27.71 10.05
C SER A 462 17.99 27.04 11.15
N ASP A 463 18.24 25.73 11.06
CA ASP A 463 19.24 24.97 11.83
C ASP A 463 18.99 24.77 13.35
N ASP A 464 17.99 23.95 13.70
CA ASP A 464 17.87 23.35 15.04
C ASP A 464 17.58 21.83 14.93
N SER A 465 18.49 21.01 15.45
CA SER A 465 18.50 19.55 15.27
C SER A 465 17.34 18.82 15.97
N SER A 466 16.67 19.48 16.92
CA SER A 466 15.50 18.96 17.63
C SER A 466 14.18 19.07 16.83
N ASN A 467 14.11 19.96 15.82
CA ASN A 467 12.89 20.23 15.03
C ASN A 467 12.57 19.19 13.94
N LYS A 468 13.46 18.24 13.64
CA LYS A 468 13.25 17.28 12.53
C LYS A 468 12.15 16.25 12.81
N LYS A 469 11.77 16.01 14.07
CA LYS A 469 10.87 14.90 14.41
C LYS A 469 9.42 15.18 14.03
N PHE A 470 8.93 16.40 14.28
CA PHE A 470 7.57 16.79 13.94
C PHE A 470 7.37 16.91 12.43
N PHE A 471 8.31 17.54 11.74
CA PHE A 471 8.30 17.58 10.28
C PHE A 471 8.35 16.20 9.62
N LYS A 472 9.23 15.30 10.06
CA LYS A 472 9.26 13.91 9.55
C LYS A 472 7.94 13.16 9.84
N HIS A 473 7.29 13.46 10.96
CA HIS A 473 5.98 12.90 11.30
C HIS A 473 4.88 13.39 10.34
N LEU A 474 4.83 14.69 10.06
CA LEU A 474 3.90 15.28 9.09
C LEU A 474 4.11 14.67 7.70
N ILE A 475 5.36 14.59 7.24
CA ILE A 475 5.70 13.97 5.96
C ILE A 475 5.30 12.50 5.95
N LYS A 476 5.56 11.74 7.01
CA LYS A 476 5.17 10.32 7.07
C LYS A 476 3.66 10.14 6.93
N LYS A 477 2.86 10.98 7.60
CA LYS A 477 1.39 10.95 7.49
C LYS A 477 0.92 11.33 6.10
N ALA A 478 1.59 12.29 5.47
CA ALA A 478 1.20 12.78 4.16
C ALA A 478 1.67 11.88 3.02
N ALA A 479 2.80 11.19 3.17
CA ALA A 479 3.34 10.27 2.19
C ALA A 479 2.36 9.12 1.90
N SER A 480 1.51 8.71 2.85
CA SER A 480 0.45 7.74 2.61
C SER A 480 -0.61 8.20 1.59
N ASN A 481 -0.65 9.48 1.21
CA ASN A 481 -1.46 9.97 0.10
C ASN A 481 -0.76 9.67 -1.24
N PRO A 482 -1.41 8.96 -2.18
CA PRO A 482 -0.85 8.69 -3.48
C PRO A 482 -0.58 9.96 -4.34
N HIS A 483 -1.25 11.08 -4.05
CA HIS A 483 -1.08 12.36 -4.76
C HIS A 483 -0.20 13.38 -4.01
N PHE A 484 0.47 12.95 -2.94
CA PHE A 484 1.24 13.83 -2.05
C PHE A 484 2.16 14.81 -2.79
N PHE A 485 3.03 14.31 -3.69
CA PHE A 485 4.00 15.16 -4.37
C PHE A 485 3.32 16.24 -5.21
N SER A 486 2.29 15.89 -5.99
CA SER A 486 1.56 16.83 -6.83
C SER A 486 0.80 17.86 -6.01
N ASP A 487 0.17 17.44 -4.90
CA ASP A 487 -0.61 18.35 -4.07
C ASP A 487 0.30 19.37 -3.36
N VAL A 488 1.43 18.92 -2.81
CA VAL A 488 2.44 19.81 -2.21
C VAL A 488 3.02 20.75 -3.26
N TYR A 489 3.36 20.23 -4.45
CA TYR A 489 3.89 21.04 -5.54
C TYR A 489 2.92 22.14 -5.96
N ASP A 490 1.64 21.81 -6.16
CA ASP A 490 0.63 22.78 -6.57
C ASP A 490 0.34 23.79 -5.45
N SER A 491 0.27 23.34 -4.20
CA SER A 491 0.04 24.22 -3.04
C SER A 491 1.20 25.21 -2.85
N PHE A 492 2.44 24.75 -2.82
CA PHE A 492 3.62 25.59 -2.54
C PHE A 492 3.89 26.58 -3.68
N ASN A 493 3.57 26.20 -4.94
CA ASN A 493 3.68 27.10 -6.09
C ASN A 493 2.53 28.11 -6.18
N ARG A 494 1.34 27.80 -5.64
CA ARG A 494 0.17 28.70 -5.69
C ARG A 494 0.34 29.94 -4.82
N GLU A 495 1.00 29.80 -3.67
CA GLU A 495 1.06 30.87 -2.68
C GLU A 495 2.05 32.01 -3.03
N LYS A 496 2.87 31.88 -4.09
CA LYS A 496 3.91 32.85 -4.50
C LYS A 496 4.72 33.41 -3.31
N LYS A 497 4.96 32.58 -2.29
CA LYS A 497 5.74 32.96 -1.09
C LYS A 497 7.24 32.96 -1.42
N GLU A 498 7.98 33.86 -0.75
CA GLU A 498 9.44 33.87 -0.78
C GLU A 498 9.97 32.50 -0.35
N ASN A 499 11.09 32.08 -0.95
CA ASN A 499 11.74 30.78 -0.73
C ASN A 499 11.00 29.51 -1.17
N SER A 500 9.74 29.56 -1.64
CA SER A 500 8.90 28.37 -1.96
C SER A 500 9.57 27.17 -2.61
N ASN A 501 10.48 27.39 -3.55
CA ASN A 501 11.22 26.32 -4.18
C ASN A 501 12.17 25.59 -3.21
N ILE A 502 12.77 26.28 -2.24
CA ILE A 502 13.64 25.72 -1.20
C ILE A 502 12.84 24.82 -0.27
N GLN A 503 11.71 25.28 0.29
CA GLN A 503 10.88 24.44 1.17
C GLN A 503 10.30 23.24 0.42
N LEU A 504 9.87 23.43 -0.84
CA LEU A 504 9.39 22.33 -1.68
C LEU A 504 10.45 21.23 -1.84
N LYS A 505 11.69 21.59 -2.17
CA LYS A 505 12.81 20.65 -2.31
C LYS A 505 13.13 19.95 -1.00
N LEU A 506 13.07 20.65 0.13
CA LEU A 506 13.28 20.07 1.46
C LEU A 506 12.22 19.00 1.77
N VAL A 507 10.94 19.32 1.55
CA VAL A 507 9.82 18.39 1.74
C VAL A 507 9.98 17.17 0.83
N PHE A 508 10.29 17.38 -0.45
CA PHE A 508 10.48 16.28 -1.40
C PHE A 508 11.64 15.37 -1.01
N THR A 509 12.76 15.93 -0.60
CA THR A 509 13.95 15.18 -0.18
C THR A 509 13.63 14.25 0.99
N HIS A 510 12.98 14.78 2.04
CA HIS A 510 12.62 13.97 3.20
C HIS A 510 11.49 12.99 2.93
N ALA A 511 10.54 13.31 2.05
CA ALA A 511 9.51 12.38 1.62
C ALA A 511 10.10 11.19 0.87
N ILE A 512 11.01 11.43 -0.07
CA ILE A 512 11.72 10.37 -0.80
C ILE A 512 12.50 9.48 0.17
N GLU A 513 13.21 10.07 1.14
CA GLU A 513 13.96 9.34 2.18
C GLU A 513 13.02 8.44 3.01
N ILE A 514 11.88 8.97 3.47
CA ILE A 514 10.91 8.22 4.28
C ILE A 514 10.28 7.08 3.48
N ILE A 515 9.82 7.35 2.25
CA ILE A 515 9.16 6.36 1.39
C ILE A 515 10.14 5.23 1.08
N THR A 516 11.37 5.54 0.68
CA THR A 516 12.37 4.51 0.30
C THR A 516 12.72 3.58 1.47
N ASN A 517 12.70 4.10 2.71
CA ASN A 517 13.04 3.34 3.91
C ASN A 517 11.84 2.63 4.56
N ASP A 518 10.60 2.91 4.13
CA ASP A 518 9.39 2.31 4.70
C ASP A 518 8.94 1.13 3.83
N THR A 519 8.87 -0.07 4.42
CA THR A 519 8.56 -1.31 3.68
C THR A 519 7.19 -1.33 3.02
N LEU A 520 6.28 -0.47 3.45
CA LEU A 520 4.89 -0.44 2.99
C LEU A 520 4.72 0.63 1.92
N LEU A 521 5.29 1.81 2.14
CA LEU A 521 5.28 2.87 1.13
C LEU A 521 6.20 2.55 -0.05
N ASN A 522 7.23 1.72 0.17
CA ASN A 522 8.15 1.21 -0.86
C ASN A 522 7.65 -0.09 -1.53
N ASP A 523 6.36 -0.39 -1.45
CA ASP A 523 5.80 -1.49 -2.24
C ASP A 523 5.62 -1.07 -3.71
N LEU A 524 5.64 -2.05 -4.63
CA LEU A 524 5.57 -1.78 -6.07
C LEU A 524 4.29 -1.02 -6.48
N GLU A 525 3.22 -1.16 -5.72
CA GLU A 525 1.92 -0.56 -6.02
C GLU A 525 1.89 0.93 -5.65
N SER A 526 2.35 1.27 -4.46
CA SER A 526 2.47 2.64 -3.96
C SER A 526 3.50 3.43 -4.78
N ILE A 527 4.64 2.80 -5.12
CA ILE A 527 5.66 3.40 -5.98
C ILE A 527 5.08 3.80 -7.34
N ALA A 528 4.25 2.96 -7.97
CA ALA A 528 3.66 3.27 -9.27
C ALA A 528 2.79 4.54 -9.23
N VAL A 529 2.13 4.84 -8.10
CA VAL A 529 1.32 6.06 -7.98
C VAL A 529 2.19 7.29 -7.74
N TYR A 530 3.25 7.18 -6.92
CA TYR A 530 4.22 8.26 -6.78
C TYR A 530 4.93 8.58 -8.10
N GLN A 531 5.24 7.57 -8.93
CA GLN A 531 5.81 7.74 -10.26
C GLN A 531 4.94 8.64 -11.14
N ASP A 532 3.63 8.43 -11.18
CA ASP A 532 2.71 9.28 -11.97
C ASP A 532 2.73 10.74 -11.48
N SER A 533 2.69 10.93 -10.16
CA SER A 533 2.72 12.26 -9.54
C SER A 533 4.02 13.01 -9.86
N LEU A 534 5.17 12.34 -9.73
CA LEU A 534 6.50 12.90 -10.02
C LEU A 534 6.69 13.18 -11.52
N ARG A 535 6.18 12.32 -12.40
CA ARG A 535 6.17 12.54 -13.87
C ARG A 535 5.40 13.80 -14.25
N ARG A 536 4.21 14.02 -13.67
CA ARG A 536 3.42 15.24 -13.91
C ARG A 536 4.17 16.50 -13.48
N ILE A 537 4.85 16.45 -12.33
CA ILE A 537 5.67 17.57 -11.84
C ILE A 537 6.81 17.88 -12.80
N LEU A 538 7.52 16.85 -13.30
CA LEU A 538 8.58 17.04 -14.29
C LEU A 538 8.07 17.74 -15.55
N LEU A 539 6.89 17.36 -16.07
CA LEU A 539 6.29 18.01 -17.23
C LEU A 539 5.92 19.47 -16.95
N LYS A 540 5.27 19.74 -15.80
CA LYS A 540 4.94 21.12 -15.38
C LYS A 540 6.19 22.00 -15.27
N GLU A 541 7.28 21.48 -14.71
CA GLU A 541 8.56 22.21 -14.66
C GLU A 541 9.18 22.43 -16.04
N CYS A 542 9.06 21.47 -16.96
CA CYS A 542 9.49 21.63 -18.35
C CYS A 542 8.66 22.67 -19.12
N GLU A 543 7.43 22.96 -18.69
CA GLU A 543 6.58 24.02 -19.24
C GLU A 543 6.87 25.41 -18.64
N LYS A 544 7.43 25.49 -17.42
CA LYS A 544 7.78 26.77 -16.76
C LYS A 544 9.01 27.46 -17.35
N VAL A 545 8.99 28.79 -17.42
CA VAL A 545 10.13 29.63 -17.83
C VAL A 545 10.42 30.66 -16.73
N PRO A 546 11.56 30.60 -16.03
CA PRO A 546 12.58 29.53 -16.07
C PRO A 546 12.11 28.23 -15.38
N CYS A 547 12.71 27.10 -15.75
CA CYS A 547 12.48 25.80 -15.08
C CYS A 547 13.38 25.64 -13.85
N ASP A 548 12.91 24.99 -12.79
CA ASP A 548 13.73 24.71 -11.60
C ASP A 548 14.59 23.46 -11.79
N GLN A 549 15.84 23.66 -12.24
CA GLN A 549 16.76 22.56 -12.53
C GLN A 549 17.10 21.69 -11.32
N GLU A 550 17.17 22.26 -10.13
CA GLU A 550 17.50 21.51 -8.92
C GLU A 550 16.33 20.61 -8.52
N LEU A 551 15.09 21.07 -8.68
CA LEU A 551 13.90 20.24 -8.46
C LEU A 551 13.83 19.11 -9.48
N ILE A 552 14.07 19.40 -10.76
CA ILE A 552 14.14 18.37 -11.80
C ILE A 552 15.22 17.34 -11.44
N ALA A 553 16.43 17.78 -11.08
CA ALA A 553 17.52 16.88 -10.69
C ALA A 553 17.21 16.04 -9.44
N LEU A 554 16.52 16.60 -8.44
CA LEU A 554 16.06 15.86 -7.26
C LEU A 554 15.08 14.75 -7.67
N VAL A 555 14.10 15.08 -8.52
CA VAL A 555 13.05 14.17 -8.96
C VAL A 555 13.56 13.11 -9.93
N THR A 556 14.53 13.39 -10.80
CA THR A 556 15.04 12.38 -11.75
C THR A 556 16.05 11.40 -11.15
N LYS A 557 16.70 11.76 -10.04
CA LYS A 557 17.70 10.92 -9.34
C LYS A 557 17.11 9.96 -8.32
N THR A 558 15.84 10.14 -7.95
CA THR A 558 15.18 9.22 -7.01
C THR A 558 14.80 7.90 -7.70
N PRO A 559 14.87 6.76 -6.97
CA PRO A 559 14.32 5.49 -7.47
C PRO A 559 12.80 5.53 -7.72
N LEU A 560 12.10 6.56 -7.21
CA LEU A 560 10.65 6.67 -7.25
C LEU A 560 10.05 7.23 -8.54
N THR A 561 10.82 7.82 -9.47
CA THR A 561 10.23 8.55 -10.62
C THR A 561 10.16 7.72 -11.91
N ASN A 562 11.04 6.73 -12.05
CA ASN A 562 11.18 5.85 -13.22
C ASN A 562 10.81 6.51 -14.56
N ILE A 563 11.73 7.27 -15.16
CA ILE A 563 11.45 8.07 -16.37
C ILE A 563 11.39 7.17 -17.60
N ASP A 564 10.32 7.28 -18.38
CA ASP A 564 10.12 6.50 -19.61
C ASP A 564 10.32 7.34 -20.90
N PRO A 565 10.44 6.69 -22.08
CA PRO A 565 10.63 7.39 -23.36
C PRO A 565 9.52 8.40 -23.69
N THR A 566 8.28 8.13 -23.28
CA THR A 566 7.12 9.00 -23.54
C THR A 566 7.25 10.33 -22.79
N LEU A 567 7.71 10.29 -21.54
CA LEU A 567 7.99 11.51 -20.76
C LEU A 567 9.06 12.37 -21.44
N TYR A 568 10.14 11.74 -21.93
CA TYR A 568 11.22 12.46 -22.62
C TYR A 568 10.76 13.14 -23.90
N ILE A 569 9.95 12.46 -24.72
CA ILE A 569 9.35 13.04 -25.94
C ILE A 569 8.51 14.26 -25.57
N THR A 570 7.65 14.12 -24.57
CA THR A 570 6.72 15.18 -24.15
C THR A 570 7.47 16.40 -23.59
N ALA A 571 8.46 16.18 -22.73
CA ALA A 571 9.31 17.24 -22.18
C ALA A 571 10.10 17.97 -23.29
N SER A 572 10.64 17.24 -24.25
CA SER A 572 11.35 17.81 -25.40
C SER A 572 10.42 18.67 -26.27
N GLY A 573 9.17 18.24 -26.46
CA GLY A 573 8.13 19.01 -27.11
C GLY A 573 7.79 20.31 -26.36
N ALA A 574 7.58 20.23 -25.05
CA ALA A 574 7.27 21.39 -24.21
C ALA A 574 8.39 22.45 -24.21
N MET A 575 9.65 22.03 -24.36
CA MET A 575 10.81 22.92 -24.39
C MET A 575 11.27 23.29 -25.81
N LYS A 576 10.55 22.89 -26.87
CA LYS A 576 11.00 23.01 -28.27
C LYS A 576 11.34 24.45 -28.65
N ASP A 577 10.48 25.40 -28.32
CA ASP A 577 10.59 26.79 -28.76
C ASP A 577 11.62 27.62 -27.97
N ARG A 578 12.21 27.05 -26.90
CA ARG A 578 13.22 27.71 -26.07
C ARG A 578 14.60 27.69 -26.73
N LYS A 579 14.85 28.61 -27.66
CA LYS A 579 16.15 28.73 -28.36
C LYS A 579 17.22 29.31 -27.41
N ASN A 580 18.42 28.72 -27.44
CA ASN A 580 19.62 29.16 -26.69
C ASN A 580 19.50 29.17 -25.16
N ASP A 581 18.54 28.44 -24.59
CA ASP A 581 18.39 28.30 -23.14
C ASP A 581 19.36 27.22 -22.61
N LYS A 582 20.41 27.63 -21.87
CA LYS A 582 21.32 26.69 -21.19
C LYS A 582 20.55 25.76 -20.25
N ASN A 583 19.43 26.21 -19.68
CA ASN A 583 18.60 25.40 -18.82
C ASN A 583 17.88 24.28 -19.58
N LYS A 584 17.50 24.50 -20.85
CA LYS A 584 16.91 23.47 -21.72
C LYS A 584 17.88 22.32 -21.94
N TYR A 585 19.12 22.64 -22.31
CA TYR A 585 20.12 21.60 -22.62
C TYR A 585 20.37 20.68 -21.41
N GLU A 586 20.67 21.26 -20.25
CA GLU A 586 20.96 20.47 -19.04
C GLU A 586 19.74 19.68 -18.54
N THR A 587 18.53 20.25 -18.65
CA THR A 587 17.28 19.57 -18.28
C THR A 587 17.00 18.36 -19.17
N LEU A 588 17.04 18.55 -20.50
CA LEU A 588 16.81 17.46 -21.44
C LEU A 588 17.90 16.40 -21.36
N LYS A 589 19.17 16.80 -21.16
CA LYS A 589 20.28 15.86 -20.93
C LYS A 589 20.01 14.96 -19.72
N LEU A 590 19.54 15.53 -18.62
CA LEU A 590 19.27 14.81 -17.38
C LEU A 590 18.04 13.89 -17.50
N LEU A 591 16.96 14.33 -18.14
CA LEU A 591 15.81 13.46 -18.45
C LEU A 591 16.20 12.32 -19.39
N PHE A 592 17.04 12.61 -20.39
CA PHE A 592 17.52 11.61 -21.33
C PHE A 592 18.38 10.55 -20.64
N ASP A 593 19.37 10.95 -19.83
CA ASP A 593 20.20 10.04 -19.05
C ASP A 593 19.36 9.14 -18.11
N SER A 594 18.37 9.71 -17.42
CA SER A 594 17.45 8.91 -16.59
C SER A 594 16.59 7.93 -17.39
N THR A 595 16.13 8.32 -18.59
CA THR A 595 15.39 7.40 -19.49
C THR A 595 16.26 6.21 -19.90
N LEU A 596 17.54 6.47 -20.20
CA LEU A 596 18.49 5.45 -20.64
C LEU A 596 18.90 4.48 -19.51
N LYS A 597 18.78 4.91 -18.25
CA LYS A 597 19.01 4.09 -17.04
C LYS A 597 17.80 3.30 -16.58
N ASN A 598 16.61 3.58 -17.13
CA ASN A 598 15.39 2.88 -16.75
C ASN A 598 15.48 1.38 -17.08
N SER A 599 15.36 0.53 -16.07
CA SER A 599 15.50 -0.91 -16.18
C SER A 599 14.38 -1.55 -17.02
N GLU A 600 13.16 -1.02 -16.95
CA GLU A 600 12.01 -1.46 -17.74
C GLU A 600 12.20 -1.13 -19.23
N PHE A 601 12.69 0.08 -19.53
CA PHE A 601 13.08 0.46 -20.89
C PHE A 601 14.16 -0.48 -21.44
N LEU A 602 15.22 -0.74 -20.67
CA LEU A 602 16.31 -1.63 -21.09
C LEU A 602 15.84 -3.09 -21.26
N ASP A 603 14.93 -3.58 -20.41
CA ASP A 603 14.36 -4.92 -20.52
C ASP A 603 13.44 -5.07 -21.74
N LEU A 604 12.67 -4.02 -22.06
CA LEU A 604 11.84 -3.97 -23.27
C LEU A 604 12.70 -3.87 -24.54
N PHE A 605 13.68 -2.97 -24.57
CA PHE A 605 14.52 -2.71 -25.73
C PHE A 605 15.55 -3.83 -26.01
N VAL A 606 16.08 -4.51 -24.98
CA VAL A 606 17.17 -5.49 -25.15
C VAL A 606 16.74 -6.94 -24.96
N ARG A 607 15.70 -7.20 -24.16
CA ARG A 607 15.36 -8.57 -23.69
C ARG A 607 13.95 -9.04 -24.04
N LYS A 608 13.10 -8.19 -24.64
CA LYS A 608 11.69 -8.51 -24.99
C LYS A 608 10.87 -9.01 -23.79
N LYS A 609 11.28 -8.69 -22.55
CA LYS A 609 10.52 -9.05 -21.35
C LYS A 609 9.37 -8.07 -21.19
N LYS A 610 8.14 -8.56 -21.14
CA LYS A 610 6.99 -7.74 -20.73
C LYS A 610 7.21 -7.33 -19.27
N PRO A 611 6.99 -6.05 -18.89
CA PRO A 611 7.02 -5.65 -17.50
C PRO A 611 5.97 -6.46 -16.71
N PRO A 612 6.23 -6.80 -15.44
CA PRO A 612 5.30 -7.55 -14.62
C PRO A 612 3.98 -6.78 -14.51
N VAL A 613 2.87 -7.45 -14.84
CA VAL A 613 1.53 -6.85 -14.79
C VAL A 613 1.05 -6.85 -13.33
N SER A 614 0.79 -5.66 -12.78
CA SER A 614 0.17 -5.51 -11.44
C SER A 614 -1.20 -6.19 -11.39
N THR A 615 -1.50 -6.87 -10.28
CA THR A 615 -2.63 -7.81 -10.17
C THR A 615 -3.83 -7.29 -9.34
N PHE A 616 -3.76 -6.11 -8.71
CA PHE A 616 -4.78 -5.69 -7.73
C PHE A 616 -5.61 -4.45 -8.10
N PHE A 617 -5.06 -3.47 -8.80
CA PHE A 617 -5.84 -2.43 -9.44
C PHE A 617 -5.72 -2.60 -10.95
N LYS A 618 -6.85 -2.75 -11.65
CA LYS A 618 -6.86 -2.35 -13.06
C LYS A 618 -6.46 -0.88 -13.04
N GLN A 619 -5.19 -0.58 -13.34
CA GLN A 619 -4.81 0.75 -13.77
C GLN A 619 -5.85 1.13 -14.83
N GLN A 620 -6.59 2.21 -14.61
CA GLN A 620 -7.32 2.87 -15.68
C GLN A 620 -6.27 3.21 -16.72
N ILE A 621 -6.09 2.32 -17.70
CA ILE A 621 -5.41 2.53 -18.96
C ILE A 621 -4.30 3.59 -18.81
N GLN A 622 -3.28 3.33 -17.97
CA GLN A 622 -1.96 3.51 -18.56
C GLN A 622 -2.01 2.45 -19.64
N SER A 623 -2.27 2.89 -20.87
CA SER A 623 -1.93 2.09 -22.02
C SER A 623 -0.60 1.45 -21.65
N GLN A 624 -0.55 0.13 -21.53
CA GLN A 624 0.68 -0.63 -21.77
C GLN A 624 1.04 -0.42 -23.24
N GLY A 625 1.19 0.87 -23.59
CA GLY A 625 1.29 1.42 -24.90
C GLY A 625 2.68 1.03 -25.33
N SER A 626 2.75 0.48 -26.52
CA SER A 626 3.93 0.62 -27.35
C SER A 626 4.58 1.98 -27.06
N PHE A 627 5.74 1.98 -26.40
CA PHE A 627 6.58 3.17 -26.44
C PHE A 627 6.76 3.50 -27.91
N ASP A 628 6.56 4.75 -28.29
CA ASP A 628 6.91 5.21 -29.63
C ASP A 628 8.44 5.36 -29.70
N LEU A 629 9.11 4.20 -29.73
CA LEU A 629 10.56 4.10 -29.83
C LEU A 629 11.09 4.85 -31.06
N PRO A 630 10.46 4.77 -32.26
CA PRO A 630 10.84 5.62 -33.38
C PRO A 630 10.82 7.12 -33.06
N ALA A 631 9.73 7.64 -32.45
CA ALA A 631 9.66 9.05 -32.07
C ALA A 631 10.69 9.42 -31.00
N PHE A 632 10.92 8.54 -30.02
CA PHE A 632 11.95 8.74 -28.99
C PHE A 632 13.34 8.87 -29.60
N PHE A 633 13.75 7.92 -30.45
CA PHE A 633 15.07 7.97 -31.09
C PHE A 633 15.21 9.15 -32.04
N LYS A 634 14.11 9.57 -32.67
CA LYS A 634 14.10 10.78 -33.49
C LYS A 634 14.37 12.03 -32.67
N VAL A 635 13.63 12.24 -31.58
CA VAL A 635 13.81 13.40 -30.69
C VAL A 635 15.20 13.38 -30.03
N ALA A 636 15.67 12.22 -29.60
CA ALA A 636 16.99 12.06 -29.00
C ALA A 636 18.12 12.38 -29.99
N ALA A 637 18.01 11.93 -31.24
CA ALA A 637 19.00 12.22 -32.28
C ALA A 637 19.02 13.72 -32.65
N GLU A 638 17.85 14.36 -32.76
CA GLU A 638 17.74 15.82 -32.97
C GLU A 638 18.45 16.57 -31.84
N PHE A 639 18.17 16.21 -30.58
CA PHE A 639 18.82 16.81 -29.41
C PHE A 639 20.35 16.66 -29.44
N ILE A 640 20.87 15.48 -29.78
CA ILE A 640 22.32 15.21 -29.85
C ILE A 640 22.96 16.03 -30.98
N ILE A 641 22.36 16.03 -32.16
CA ILE A 641 22.90 16.71 -33.34
C ILE A 641 22.93 18.22 -33.11
N ASP A 642 21.84 18.80 -32.60
CA ASP A 642 21.72 20.25 -32.39
C ASP A 642 22.69 20.79 -31.32
N ASN A 643 23.14 19.93 -30.40
CA ASN A 643 24.07 20.30 -29.33
C ASN A 643 25.51 19.82 -29.57
N THR A 644 25.81 19.23 -30.74
CA THR A 644 27.17 18.87 -31.11
C THR A 644 27.85 20.03 -31.86
N ALA A 645 29.05 20.40 -31.43
CA ALA A 645 29.79 21.53 -31.99
C ALA A 645 30.07 21.38 -33.50
N LEU A 646 29.79 22.45 -34.27
CA LEU A 646 30.09 22.53 -35.69
C LEU A 646 31.59 22.81 -35.94
N PRO A 647 32.19 22.33 -37.05
CA PRO A 647 31.63 21.37 -37.99
C PRO A 647 31.45 19.99 -37.33
N LEU A 648 30.33 19.33 -37.66
CA LEU A 648 29.97 18.02 -37.12
C LEU A 648 30.87 16.93 -37.70
N THR A 649 31.53 16.15 -36.84
CA THR A 649 32.37 15.00 -37.25
C THR A 649 31.97 13.76 -36.47
N GLN A 650 32.35 12.58 -36.96
CA GLN A 650 32.11 11.30 -36.28
C GLN A 650 32.66 11.29 -34.86
N GLU A 651 33.89 11.73 -34.66
CA GLU A 651 34.56 11.77 -33.36
C GLU A 651 33.83 12.71 -32.39
N LYS A 652 33.42 13.89 -32.85
CA LYS A 652 32.66 14.85 -32.04
C LYS A 652 31.28 14.30 -31.64
N LEU A 653 30.60 13.61 -32.56
CA LEU A 653 29.30 12.98 -32.29
C LEU A 653 29.46 11.86 -31.25
N GLN A 654 30.41 10.95 -31.45
CA GLN A 654 30.70 9.85 -30.52
C GLN A 654 31.12 10.36 -29.14
N LEU A 655 31.93 11.43 -29.09
CA LEU A 655 32.31 12.09 -27.86
C LEU A 655 31.10 12.73 -27.16
N HIS A 656 30.22 13.41 -27.90
CA HIS A 656 29.02 14.03 -27.33
C HIS A 656 28.04 12.99 -26.78
N ILE A 657 27.77 11.91 -27.54
CA ILE A 657 27.02 10.76 -27.05
C ILE A 657 27.70 10.18 -25.80
N GLY A 658 29.03 10.02 -25.81
CA GLY A 658 29.79 9.56 -24.65
C GLY A 658 29.63 10.42 -23.38
N LYS A 659 29.46 11.74 -23.53
CA LYS A 659 29.23 12.68 -22.41
C LYS A 659 27.82 12.63 -21.83
N ILE A 660 26.86 12.10 -22.58
CA ILE A 660 25.46 11.97 -22.15
C ILE A 660 25.30 10.71 -21.28
N PHE A 661 25.91 9.59 -21.67
CA PHE A 661 25.83 8.33 -20.92
C PHE A 661 26.79 8.33 -19.72
N HIS A 662 26.25 8.35 -18.50
CA HIS A 662 27.07 8.14 -17.31
C HIS A 662 27.30 6.63 -17.07
N ASN A 663 28.55 6.23 -16.84
CA ASN A 663 28.90 4.84 -16.54
C ASN A 663 28.29 4.41 -15.19
N THR A 664 27.21 3.64 -15.23
CA THR A 664 26.80 2.78 -14.12
C THR A 664 27.40 1.39 -14.33
N ILE A 665 27.94 0.79 -13.26
CA ILE A 665 28.50 -0.58 -13.29
C ILE A 665 27.39 -1.60 -13.64
N GLU A 666 26.14 -1.29 -13.30
CA GLU A 666 24.99 -2.13 -13.63
C GLU A 666 24.58 -1.99 -15.11
N ARG A 667 24.33 -3.14 -15.75
CA ARG A 667 23.76 -3.29 -17.11
C ARG A 667 24.52 -2.62 -18.26
N THR A 668 25.83 -2.40 -18.12
CA THR A 668 26.68 -1.73 -19.12
C THR A 668 26.55 -2.30 -20.54
N ALA A 669 26.40 -3.61 -20.71
CA ALA A 669 26.22 -4.24 -22.02
C ALA A 669 24.89 -3.86 -22.70
N ASP A 670 23.80 -3.76 -21.93
CA ASP A 670 22.47 -3.37 -22.44
C ASP A 670 22.50 -1.88 -22.85
N THR A 671 23.08 -1.03 -22.00
CA THR A 671 23.26 0.41 -22.26
C THR A 671 24.12 0.67 -23.50
N ASN A 672 25.19 -0.12 -23.70
CA ASN A 672 26.05 -0.01 -24.89
C ASN A 672 25.31 -0.36 -26.19
N LYS A 673 24.34 -1.27 -26.16
CA LYS A 673 23.50 -1.58 -27.33
C LYS A 673 22.62 -0.39 -27.70
N VAL A 674 21.97 0.24 -26.70
CA VAL A 674 21.17 1.46 -26.91
C VAL A 674 22.03 2.58 -27.48
N LYS A 675 23.24 2.79 -26.91
CA LYS A 675 24.19 3.80 -27.38
C LYS A 675 24.57 3.63 -28.85
N ARG A 676 24.92 2.40 -29.27
CA ARG A 676 25.24 2.10 -30.67
C ARG A 676 24.05 2.33 -31.60
N PHE A 677 22.85 1.94 -31.18
CA PHE A 677 21.65 2.15 -31.97
C PHE A 677 21.31 3.65 -32.13
N LEU A 678 21.47 4.43 -31.06
CA LEU A 678 21.30 5.87 -31.08
C LEU A 678 22.31 6.57 -32.01
N GLU A 679 23.57 6.12 -32.02
CA GLU A 679 24.60 6.60 -32.96
C GLU A 679 24.19 6.33 -34.41
N LEU A 680 23.69 5.12 -34.71
CA LEU A 680 23.17 4.77 -36.04
C LEU A 680 21.98 5.66 -36.43
N PHE A 681 21.07 5.93 -35.49
CA PHE A 681 19.90 6.77 -35.75
C PHE A 681 20.31 8.23 -36.03
N CYS A 682 21.32 8.76 -35.33
CA CYS A 682 21.89 10.07 -35.65
C CYS A 682 22.44 10.11 -37.07
N TYR A 683 23.14 9.07 -37.51
CA TYR A 683 23.61 8.98 -38.89
C TYR A 683 22.47 8.96 -39.90
N LYS A 684 21.40 8.21 -39.63
CA LYS A 684 20.22 8.22 -40.48
C LYS A 684 19.66 9.64 -40.64
N GLN A 685 19.48 10.38 -39.54
CA GLN A 685 18.99 11.77 -39.63
C GLN A 685 19.93 12.71 -40.40
N LEU A 686 21.25 12.55 -40.24
CA LEU A 686 22.23 13.38 -40.95
C LEU A 686 22.25 13.08 -42.45
N ILE A 687 22.03 11.83 -42.85
CA ILE A 687 21.87 11.41 -44.24
C ILE A 687 20.54 11.97 -44.80
N ASP A 688 19.43 11.74 -44.09
CA ASP A 688 18.10 12.17 -44.52
C ASP A 688 18.01 13.71 -44.66
N SER A 689 18.73 14.45 -43.80
CA SER A 689 18.86 15.92 -43.87
C SER A 689 19.96 16.42 -44.83
N LYS A 690 20.61 15.53 -45.59
CA LYS A 690 21.71 15.80 -46.54
C LYS A 690 22.95 16.48 -45.94
N LYS A 691 23.08 16.50 -44.61
CA LYS A 691 24.28 16.94 -43.89
C LYS A 691 25.43 15.96 -44.09
N ILE A 692 25.14 14.67 -44.27
CA ILE A 692 26.05 13.69 -44.85
C ILE A 692 25.66 13.50 -46.32
N ASN A 693 26.62 13.65 -47.23
CA ASN A 693 26.42 13.55 -48.67
C ASN A 693 27.71 13.07 -49.38
N ALA A 694 27.68 12.97 -50.71
CA ALA A 694 28.78 12.43 -51.51
C ALA A 694 30.11 13.18 -51.31
N ASN A 695 30.07 14.47 -50.93
CA ASN A 695 31.26 15.29 -50.73
C ASN A 695 31.96 15.02 -49.40
N ASN A 696 31.24 14.52 -48.39
CA ASN A 696 31.79 14.36 -47.03
C ASN A 696 31.64 12.96 -46.42
N ILE A 697 30.99 12.01 -47.09
CA ILE A 697 30.78 10.64 -46.61
C ILE A 697 32.08 9.92 -46.23
N THR A 698 33.20 10.25 -46.89
CA THR A 698 34.51 9.66 -46.62
C THR A 698 35.09 10.02 -45.25
N TYR A 699 34.62 11.11 -44.63
CA TYR A 699 34.99 11.52 -43.27
C TYR A 699 34.20 10.77 -42.19
N TRP A 700 33.16 10.02 -42.57
CA TRP A 700 32.32 9.23 -41.67
C TRP A 700 32.63 7.73 -41.85
N LYS A 701 33.64 7.25 -41.13
CA LYS A 701 34.16 5.88 -41.25
C LYS A 701 33.26 4.88 -40.50
N ASN A 702 33.33 3.60 -40.87
CA ASN A 702 32.69 2.48 -40.16
C ASN A 702 31.15 2.53 -40.04
N LEU A 703 30.46 3.40 -40.80
CA LEU A 703 28.99 3.44 -40.89
C LEU A 703 28.40 2.05 -41.17
N HIS A 704 28.96 1.35 -42.17
CA HIS A 704 28.55 0.00 -42.53
C HIS A 704 28.77 -1.04 -41.41
N VAL A 705 29.84 -0.89 -40.62
CA VAL A 705 30.12 -1.77 -39.47
C VAL A 705 29.08 -1.54 -38.38
N LEU A 706 28.79 -0.27 -38.04
CA LEU A 706 27.80 0.07 -37.02
C LEU A 706 26.40 -0.40 -37.42
N ALA A 707 26.00 -0.18 -38.67
CA ALA A 707 24.70 -0.62 -39.18
C ALA A 707 24.54 -2.15 -39.09
N ASN A 708 25.55 -2.91 -39.52
CA ASN A 708 25.54 -4.37 -39.39
C ASN A 708 25.51 -4.86 -37.94
N GLN A 709 26.19 -4.17 -37.02
CA GLN A 709 26.10 -4.48 -35.58
C GLN A 709 24.69 -4.21 -35.03
N CYS A 710 24.01 -3.16 -35.50
CA CYS A 710 22.66 -2.81 -35.05
C CYS A 710 21.56 -3.71 -35.65
N LYS A 711 21.79 -4.36 -36.80
CA LYS A 711 20.87 -5.41 -37.32
C LYS A 711 20.64 -6.52 -36.31
N GLN A 712 21.62 -6.78 -35.44
CA GLN A 712 21.50 -7.75 -34.36
C GLN A 712 20.46 -7.35 -33.31
N ILE A 713 19.91 -6.13 -33.32
CA ILE A 713 18.86 -5.67 -32.39
C ILE A 713 17.44 -5.94 -32.95
N ASN A 714 17.32 -6.35 -34.22
CA ASN A 714 16.04 -6.64 -34.89
C ASN A 714 15.14 -7.63 -34.13
N TYR A 715 15.73 -8.61 -33.42
CA TYR A 715 14.95 -9.57 -32.64
C TYR A 715 14.15 -8.92 -31.48
N CYS A 716 14.53 -7.71 -31.06
CA CYS A 716 13.87 -6.91 -30.03
C CYS A 716 13.09 -5.71 -30.57
N PHE A 717 13.62 -5.02 -31.59
CA PHE A 717 13.00 -3.84 -32.19
C PHE A 717 13.02 -3.97 -33.73
N PRO A 718 11.92 -4.41 -34.36
CA PRO A 718 11.89 -4.70 -35.79
C PRO A 718 12.32 -3.54 -36.69
N ASP A 719 11.97 -2.31 -36.32
CA ASP A 719 12.34 -1.10 -37.06
C ASP A 719 13.87 -0.87 -37.10
N ALA A 720 14.64 -1.50 -36.19
CA ALA A 720 16.10 -1.44 -36.21
C ALA A 720 16.69 -2.01 -37.50
N LEU A 721 16.05 -3.05 -38.08
CA LEU A 721 16.48 -3.62 -39.35
C LEU A 721 16.29 -2.61 -40.48
N THR A 722 15.09 -2.04 -40.59
CA THR A 722 14.73 -1.03 -41.59
C THR A 722 15.66 0.19 -41.53
N ILE A 723 15.97 0.65 -40.32
CA ILE A 723 16.88 1.79 -40.10
C ILE A 723 18.30 1.43 -40.52
N ALA A 724 18.81 0.25 -40.13
CA ALA A 724 20.15 -0.19 -40.47
C ALA A 724 20.33 -0.40 -41.98
N ASP A 725 19.36 -1.01 -42.64
CA ASP A 725 19.36 -1.20 -44.10
C ASP A 725 19.32 0.15 -44.82
N SER A 726 18.43 1.07 -44.40
CA SER A 726 18.36 2.41 -45.00
C SER A 726 19.66 3.21 -44.89
N VAL A 727 20.40 3.09 -43.76
CA VAL A 727 21.71 3.72 -43.60
C VAL A 727 22.77 3.05 -44.48
N LEU A 728 22.75 1.72 -44.59
CA LEU A 728 23.66 0.96 -45.45
C LEU A 728 23.48 1.30 -46.92
N ASP A 729 22.24 1.28 -47.40
CA ASP A 729 21.91 1.56 -48.79
C ASP A 729 22.35 2.98 -49.17
N SER A 730 21.97 3.97 -48.36
CA SER A 730 22.42 5.35 -48.53
C SER A 730 23.95 5.48 -48.46
N TYR A 731 24.61 4.76 -47.56
CA TYR A 731 26.08 4.77 -47.47
C TYR A 731 26.74 4.24 -48.75
N HIS A 732 26.22 3.13 -49.29
CA HIS A 732 26.74 2.55 -50.52
C HIS A 732 26.49 3.46 -51.72
N GLU A 733 25.29 4.04 -51.84
CA GLU A 733 24.95 5.01 -52.88
C GLU A 733 25.89 6.23 -52.84
N LEU A 734 25.99 6.90 -51.70
CA LEU A 734 26.85 8.09 -51.54
C LEU A 734 28.34 7.80 -51.77
N LYS A 735 28.80 6.60 -51.43
CA LYS A 735 30.19 6.17 -51.65
C LYS A 735 30.52 5.96 -53.13
N THR A 736 29.57 5.46 -53.93
CA THR A 736 29.75 5.34 -55.38
C THR A 736 29.80 6.69 -56.09
N LEU A 737 29.13 7.70 -55.53
CA LEU A 737 29.09 9.08 -56.03
C LEU A 737 30.27 9.94 -55.56
N THR A 738 31.17 9.39 -54.73
CA THR A 738 32.32 10.14 -54.21
C THR A 738 33.32 10.41 -55.35
N PRO A 739 33.74 11.66 -55.59
CA PRO A 739 34.77 11.96 -56.58
C PRO A 739 36.02 11.14 -56.29
N LYS A 740 36.52 10.38 -57.28
CA LYS A 740 37.87 9.80 -57.18
C LYS A 740 38.83 10.96 -56.94
N ARG A 741 39.55 10.95 -55.82
CA ARG A 741 40.68 11.87 -55.62
C ARG A 741 41.62 11.68 -56.81
N GLU A 742 41.75 12.70 -57.65
CA GLU A 742 42.87 12.74 -58.59
C GLU A 742 44.16 12.60 -57.78
N PRO A 743 45.13 11.81 -58.25
CA PRO A 743 46.43 11.72 -57.59
C PRO A 743 46.98 13.14 -57.47
N LYS A 744 47.37 13.55 -56.25
CA LYS A 744 48.16 14.77 -56.10
C LYS A 744 49.37 14.61 -57.01
N LYS A 745 49.51 15.50 -58.01
CA LYS A 745 50.80 15.70 -58.68
C LYS A 745 51.80 15.98 -57.56
N GLU A 746 52.81 15.12 -57.43
CA GLU A 746 54.01 15.47 -56.69
C GLU A 746 54.54 16.76 -57.29
N GLU A 747 54.57 17.83 -56.50
CA GLU A 747 55.36 19.01 -56.82
C GLU A 747 56.82 18.55 -56.85
N THR A 748 57.35 18.36 -58.06
CA THR A 748 58.79 18.32 -58.29
C THR A 748 59.39 19.60 -57.73
N SER A 749 60.08 19.44 -56.61
CA SER A 749 61.05 20.37 -56.05
C SER A 749 62.00 20.88 -57.13
N LEU A 750 61.86 22.14 -57.52
CA LEU A 750 62.93 22.93 -58.13
C LEU A 750 63.80 23.45 -56.99
N MET A 751 64.78 22.64 -56.57
CA MET A 751 65.97 23.14 -55.88
C MET A 751 66.85 23.81 -56.93
N GLU A 752 66.78 25.13 -57.03
CA GLU A 752 67.82 25.93 -57.66
C GLU A 752 69.09 25.89 -56.80
N PHE A 753 70.13 25.32 -57.39
CA PHE A 753 71.51 25.35 -56.94
C PHE A 753 72.10 26.75 -57.18
N LEU A 754 72.47 27.46 -56.11
CA LEU A 754 73.50 28.50 -56.06
C LEU A 754 74.27 28.24 -54.76
N PHE A 755 75.56 27.90 -54.78
CA PHE A 755 76.67 28.83 -55.00
C PHE A 755 77.87 28.18 -55.68
N GLY A 756 78.55 28.97 -56.51
CA GLY A 756 79.98 28.86 -56.75
C GLY A 756 80.72 29.94 -55.94
N TRP A 757 81.83 29.50 -55.34
CA TRP A 757 82.87 30.22 -54.58
C TRP A 757 82.53 30.67 -53.16
#